data_AF-A0A6P6UYQ0-F1
#
_entry.id   AF-A0A6P6UYQ0-F1
#
_cell.length_a   1.000
_cell.length_b   1.000
_cell.length_c   1.000
_cell.angle_alpha   90.00
_cell.angle_beta   90.00
_cell.angle_gamma   90.00
#
_symmetry.space_group_name_H-M   'P 1'
#
loop_
_entity.id
_entity.type
_entity.pdbx_description
1 polymer ?
#
loop_
_entity_poly.entity_id
_entity_poly.type
_entity_poly.pdbx_seq_one_letter_code
_entity_poly.pdbx_strand_id
1 'polypeptide(L)'
;MEELAGSVRGPWLLAGDFNVISTVEERAGGSPANARNIEEFNAAIGTCGLAEVPFDGSLFTWTNGRVCQRLDRALMNWDWAEGYDLSHVSHLSRGRSDHAPLVITANNGRKGKSSFKFLNVWQRHSGFMEVVRQGWAMPVEGLGMPKFHNKLRAVKGCLQTWNVQVFGNVFNKVKEAEAVMKQREEHFDKERDSVSRAELEEAKAAYARSLAVECEYWRQKSGIKWLQVGDANSAYFHSRCRQRRSYNFVARIKEQSGAWLEDIQDIRRSAVGFFSSLFASEQHGFLPPALPFSLPQLTPADNDRLGALPGMEELKGVVFALDADSAPGPDGFGAGFYQVCWDIIKSDLLEAVQAFFQGMRLPRCFTSTSIILLPKVAGAGQWKDFRPISLCNVCSKIISKLVSDRLATVLPTLISPWQTGFVPGRGITDNILLTQELVVDLDRRLRHPNLMLKLDMEKVYDRVEWPFLLFMLRKFGFAEHVVDIIFRLVSNNWFSVLVNGEPSGFFKSTRGVRQGDPVSPGLFVLIAEFLGRGLHHLLDSQPHWRFVSAGTVVPYLAFADDMLIFTRCSEECLSALKGFLSDYQEASGQRVNVTKSSFFLPSWASPGQEQLVHRGLGFNRQTFPFTYLGAPIYKGRRCGILFDGIVSKMRSRLEHWSMKLLSFGGKLVLARHVLASLPMYLLQVLDPPKAVLTRLGVLCNSFLWDQNGERRIHWSSWDNLCFPVDEGGLGFCSFRDMARAFSAKLWWRFRLGTSVWAEFMHAKYVNGCHPADAAPVRPSAIWRRLQAIRPMVEPSIRWCLGDGLVDFWKDRWVLHEPLESVVVRPDHPHFLVSEFITLDGWDDLRLAQWVPSFVIQAIKDTPFDVSQKDRMVWLHSPTGCFSVKSAWEVLRQKRQYSLVDSLLWSSVLPMKMSFLAWRVMRNFLPLDVTLRSRGLSCPSRCGCCYLEEEDLLHVFFKGPVASEVWRRMSARFGFRLPNCLGMASVFKAWYWTAAIPSKDHIRTFMPVVVCWFLWSARNQERFRGIHWGSDKVICEVDHFLEGLGKANLFRRSHFNGDVDCDLLRLVTTPPRRRIPRAVMWEKPPFGLLKLNSDASVKHGRATGGGLVRDYQGKMIFAFYKEFGDYNVLEAEGLALLFGLQLCSQRGLRPSLVEVDSKALVQLVVSGVLAKWPLCNCLRKIRGLLEGFSATIAHVFREANSAADRLADMGAIGVTEYDQFQELPAIVRASVVLDSRSVPGVRWISEGV
;
A
#
# COMPACT_ATOMS: atom_id res chain seq x y z
N MET A 1 -19.85 25.52 28.00
CA MET A 1 -19.75 24.13 27.51
C MET A 1 -19.13 23.21 28.55
N GLU A 2 -17.92 23.50 29.04
CA GLU A 2 -17.21 22.63 29.99
C GLU A 2 -17.93 22.45 31.34
N GLU A 3 -18.56 23.51 31.84
CA GLU A 3 -19.42 23.45 33.03
C GLU A 3 -20.63 22.50 32.86
N LEU A 4 -21.26 22.51 31.67
CA LEU A 4 -22.36 21.59 31.32
C LEU A 4 -21.87 20.14 31.24
N ALA A 5 -20.68 19.92 30.67
CA ALA A 5 -20.07 18.60 30.60
C ALA A 5 -19.74 18.03 32.00
N GLY A 6 -19.44 18.89 32.97
CA GLY A 6 -19.22 18.49 34.37
C GLY A 6 -20.49 18.23 35.18
N SER A 7 -21.64 18.79 34.76
CA SER A 7 -22.89 18.77 35.53
C SER A 7 -23.94 17.79 34.99
N VAL A 8 -23.98 17.54 33.69
CA VAL A 8 -25.00 16.67 33.05
C VAL A 8 -24.52 15.22 32.99
N ARG A 9 -25.32 14.29 33.54
CA ARG A 9 -25.12 12.84 33.40
C ARG A 9 -26.19 12.24 32.48
N GLY A 10 -25.80 11.54 31.42
CA GLY A 10 -26.71 10.91 30.44
C GLY A 10 -26.67 11.57 29.04
N PRO A 11 -27.62 11.25 28.14
CA PRO A 11 -27.66 11.78 26.78
C PRO A 11 -27.96 13.28 26.76
N TRP A 12 -27.10 14.08 26.13
CA TRP A 12 -27.31 15.52 25.97
C TRP A 12 -26.80 16.07 24.63
N LEU A 13 -27.43 17.17 24.22
CA LEU A 13 -27.20 17.88 22.97
C LEU A 13 -27.11 19.39 23.28
N LEU A 14 -26.11 20.06 22.73
CA LEU A 14 -25.99 21.53 22.66
C LEU A 14 -26.35 21.98 21.24
N ALA A 15 -27.19 22.99 21.09
CA ALA A 15 -27.45 23.58 19.79
C ALA A 15 -27.65 25.08 19.87
N GLY A 16 -27.20 25.80 18.84
CA GLY A 16 -27.34 27.25 18.73
C GLY A 16 -26.14 27.91 18.06
N ASP A 17 -26.07 29.22 18.17
CA ASP A 17 -24.98 30.07 17.67
C ASP A 17 -23.79 30.06 18.65
N PHE A 18 -22.63 29.63 18.19
CA PHE A 18 -21.39 29.62 18.98
C PHE A 18 -20.47 30.82 18.70
N ASN A 19 -20.82 31.71 17.75
CA ASN A 19 -20.02 32.87 17.33
C ASN A 19 -18.59 32.55 16.84
N VAL A 20 -18.29 31.27 16.58
CA VAL A 20 -16.99 30.80 16.14
C VAL A 20 -17.13 29.64 15.16
N ILE A 21 -16.19 29.58 14.21
CA ILE A 21 -16.10 28.51 13.21
C ILE A 21 -15.16 27.42 13.70
N SER A 22 -15.41 26.15 13.37
CA SER A 22 -14.51 25.04 13.72
C SER A 22 -13.43 24.79 12.68
N THR A 23 -13.62 25.25 11.44
CA THR A 23 -12.61 25.14 10.39
C THR A 23 -12.59 26.40 9.52
N VAL A 24 -11.51 26.60 8.76
CA VAL A 24 -11.38 27.78 7.90
C VAL A 24 -12.36 27.73 6.72
N GLU A 25 -12.71 26.52 6.28
CA GLU A 25 -13.66 26.27 5.19
C GLU A 25 -15.10 26.68 5.52
N GLU A 26 -15.41 26.87 6.81
CA GLU A 26 -16.70 27.36 7.30
C GLU A 26 -16.85 28.88 7.20
N ARG A 27 -15.89 29.56 6.57
CA ARG A 27 -15.95 30.99 6.30
C ARG A 27 -15.71 31.26 4.82
N ALA A 28 -16.54 32.14 4.25
CA ALA A 28 -16.33 32.72 2.93
C ALA A 28 -16.38 34.25 3.03
N GLY A 29 -15.37 34.92 2.45
CA GLY A 29 -15.24 36.39 2.46
C GLY A 29 -14.58 36.98 3.72
N GLY A 30 -14.05 38.19 3.57
CA GLY A 30 -13.38 38.96 4.62
C GLY A 30 -11.95 38.53 4.95
N SER A 31 -11.38 39.10 6.02
CA SER A 31 -10.04 38.76 6.53
C SER A 31 -9.97 37.32 7.05
N PRO A 32 -8.78 36.69 7.04
CA PRO A 32 -8.58 35.34 7.57
C PRO A 32 -9.12 35.21 9.01
N ALA A 33 -9.78 34.09 9.31
CA ALA A 33 -10.28 33.81 10.64
C ALA A 33 -9.14 33.65 11.65
N ASN A 34 -9.37 34.06 12.90
CA ASN A 34 -8.38 33.93 13.96
C ASN A 34 -8.17 32.45 14.30
N ALA A 35 -7.00 31.92 13.93
CA ALA A 35 -6.65 30.51 14.14
C ALA A 35 -6.71 30.11 15.63
N ARG A 36 -6.43 31.04 16.55
CA ARG A 36 -6.49 30.78 17.99
C ARG A 36 -7.92 30.52 18.47
N ASN A 37 -8.89 31.30 18.00
CA ASN A 37 -10.30 31.12 18.39
C ASN A 37 -10.84 29.78 17.89
N ILE A 38 -10.44 29.37 16.68
CA ILE A 38 -10.78 28.05 16.11
C ILE A 38 -10.16 26.94 16.97
N GLU A 39 -8.89 27.09 17.37
CA GLU A 39 -8.18 26.13 18.22
C GLU A 39 -8.83 26.01 19.60
N GLU A 40 -9.18 27.12 20.25
CA GLU A 40 -9.84 27.14 21.56
C GLU A 40 -11.25 26.51 21.48
N PHE A 41 -12.01 26.78 20.42
CA PHE A 41 -13.34 26.19 20.23
C PHE A 41 -13.29 24.67 20.01
N ASN A 42 -12.42 24.20 19.12
CA ASN A 42 -12.27 22.76 18.87
C ASN A 42 -11.71 22.03 20.08
N ALA A 43 -10.83 22.67 20.86
CA ALA A 43 -10.37 22.14 22.13
C ALA A 43 -11.54 21.95 23.11
N ALA A 44 -12.41 22.97 23.26
CA ALA A 44 -13.59 22.88 24.14
C ALA A 44 -14.55 21.75 23.74
N ILE A 45 -14.83 21.57 22.44
CA ILE A 45 -15.65 20.45 21.92
C ILE A 45 -15.02 19.11 22.32
N GLY A 46 -13.71 18.97 22.10
CA GLY A 46 -12.95 17.76 22.42
C GLY A 46 -12.93 17.44 23.92
N THR A 47 -12.66 18.45 24.76
CA THR A 47 -12.67 18.34 26.23
C THR A 47 -14.03 17.86 26.73
N CYS A 48 -15.10 18.45 26.21
CA CYS A 48 -16.48 18.08 26.56
C CYS A 48 -16.92 16.71 26.03
N GLY A 49 -16.12 16.05 25.19
CA GLY A 49 -16.47 14.76 24.58
C GLY A 49 -17.66 14.85 23.63
N LEU A 50 -17.83 16.00 22.98
CA LEU A 50 -18.92 16.28 22.07
C LEU A 50 -18.52 15.95 20.63
N ALA A 51 -19.51 15.60 19.81
CA ALA A 51 -19.38 15.42 18.38
C ALA A 51 -20.45 16.23 17.66
N GLU A 52 -20.10 16.84 16.53
CA GLU A 52 -21.06 17.57 15.71
C GLU A 52 -22.11 16.61 15.12
N VAL A 53 -23.38 17.02 15.19
CA VAL A 53 -24.49 16.30 14.55
C VAL A 53 -24.43 16.57 13.05
N PRO A 54 -24.50 15.54 12.19
CA PRO A 54 -24.50 15.74 10.75
C PRO A 54 -25.65 16.63 10.31
N PHE A 55 -25.37 17.47 9.31
CA PHE A 55 -26.33 18.45 8.82
C PHE A 55 -26.52 18.37 7.30
N ASP A 56 -27.61 18.96 6.85
CA ASP A 56 -27.92 19.20 5.44
C ASP A 56 -28.41 20.65 5.22
N GLY A 57 -28.43 21.09 3.96
CA GLY A 57 -28.75 22.48 3.61
C GLY A 57 -27.49 23.34 3.38
N SER A 58 -27.61 24.66 3.58
CA SER A 58 -26.49 25.60 3.33
C SER A 58 -25.32 25.33 4.28
N LEU A 59 -24.08 25.31 3.76
CA LEU A 59 -22.87 25.23 4.61
C LEU A 59 -22.79 26.42 5.58
N PHE A 60 -23.19 27.61 5.15
CA PHE A 60 -23.15 28.82 5.97
C PHE A 60 -24.51 29.09 6.59
N THR A 61 -24.56 29.12 7.91
CA THR A 61 -25.77 29.44 8.67
C THR A 61 -25.94 30.95 8.80
N TRP A 62 -24.85 31.72 8.87
CA TRP A 62 -24.88 33.17 9.05
C TRP A 62 -24.30 33.95 7.85
N THR A 63 -24.83 35.15 7.57
CA THR A 63 -24.17 36.14 6.69
C THR A 63 -24.57 37.58 6.98
N ASN A 64 -23.63 38.51 6.79
CA ASN A 64 -23.90 39.95 6.72
C ASN A 64 -23.85 40.52 5.28
N GLY A 65 -23.93 39.65 4.26
CA GLY A 65 -23.86 40.02 2.85
C GLY A 65 -22.44 40.19 2.28
N ARG A 66 -21.40 40.37 3.12
CA ARG A 66 -19.99 40.41 2.70
C ARG A 66 -19.20 39.19 3.17
N VAL A 67 -19.58 38.65 4.32
CA VAL A 67 -18.95 37.49 4.95
C VAL A 67 -20.06 36.47 5.23
N CYS A 68 -19.79 35.19 4.96
CA CYS A 68 -20.64 34.06 5.30
C CYS A 68 -19.89 33.14 6.28
N GLN A 69 -20.56 32.67 7.34
CA GLN A 69 -19.97 31.79 8.34
C GLN A 69 -20.93 30.67 8.77
N ARG A 70 -20.38 29.55 9.24
CA ARG A 70 -21.15 28.51 9.96
C ARG A 70 -20.99 28.71 11.46
N LEU A 71 -21.91 29.45 12.06
CA LEU A 71 -21.88 29.78 13.49
C LEU A 71 -22.86 28.92 14.28
N ASP A 72 -24.02 28.62 13.68
CA ASP A 72 -25.06 27.80 14.26
C ASP A 72 -24.77 26.31 14.01
N ARG A 73 -24.81 25.49 15.06
CA ARG A 73 -24.60 24.04 14.97
C ARG A 73 -25.25 23.28 16.11
N ALA A 74 -25.27 21.96 16.02
CA ALA A 74 -25.62 21.07 17.11
C ALA A 74 -24.49 20.08 17.42
N LEU A 75 -24.20 19.88 18.71
CA LEU A 75 -23.14 19.04 19.25
C LEU A 75 -23.74 18.05 20.26
N MET A 76 -23.51 16.75 20.09
CA MET A 76 -24.04 15.69 20.95
C MET A 76 -22.94 14.95 21.69
N ASN A 77 -23.24 14.48 22.91
CA ASN A 77 -22.34 13.58 23.62
C ASN A 77 -22.50 12.11 23.18
N TRP A 78 -21.64 11.26 23.70
CA TRP A 78 -21.66 9.82 23.37
C TRP A 78 -22.96 9.12 23.77
N ASP A 79 -23.52 9.47 24.93
CA ASP A 79 -24.74 8.84 25.45
C ASP A 79 -25.95 9.19 24.56
N TRP A 80 -26.02 10.41 24.01
CA TRP A 80 -27.05 10.79 23.03
C TRP A 80 -26.91 9.98 21.74
N ALA A 81 -25.69 9.83 21.25
CA ALA A 81 -25.39 9.02 20.06
C ALA A 81 -25.63 7.51 20.27
N GLU A 82 -25.85 7.07 21.52
CA GLU A 82 -26.27 5.71 21.86
C GLU A 82 -27.78 5.56 22.02
N GLY A 83 -28.45 6.58 22.58
CA GLY A 83 -29.90 6.56 22.77
C GLY A 83 -30.71 6.74 21.48
N TYR A 84 -30.12 7.34 20.44
CA TYR A 84 -30.79 7.61 19.17
C TYR A 84 -30.02 7.01 17.98
N ASP A 85 -30.68 6.11 17.22
CA ASP A 85 -30.07 5.47 16.04
C ASP A 85 -29.70 6.49 14.94
N LEU A 86 -30.49 7.58 14.84
CA LEU A 86 -30.34 8.64 13.85
C LEU A 86 -30.55 10.00 14.52
N SER A 87 -29.58 10.90 14.38
CA SER A 87 -29.68 12.32 14.74
C SER A 87 -29.17 13.17 13.58
N HIS A 88 -29.95 14.14 13.11
CA HIS A 88 -29.57 15.03 12.01
C HIS A 88 -30.05 16.48 12.24
N VAL A 89 -29.37 17.43 11.60
CA VAL A 89 -29.71 18.86 11.60
C VAL A 89 -30.02 19.36 10.18
N SER A 90 -31.16 20.01 10.00
CA SER A 90 -31.54 20.66 8.76
C SER A 90 -31.34 22.17 8.87
N HIS A 91 -30.48 22.75 8.01
CA HIS A 91 -30.36 24.20 7.87
C HIS A 91 -31.44 24.71 6.92
N LEU A 92 -32.40 25.48 7.44
CA LEU A 92 -33.49 26.03 6.64
C LEU A 92 -33.12 27.34 5.94
N SER A 93 -33.98 27.82 5.05
CA SER A 93 -33.78 29.11 4.39
C SER A 93 -33.81 30.24 5.42
N ARG A 94 -32.85 31.17 5.33
CA ARG A 94 -32.73 32.31 6.27
C ARG A 94 -33.92 33.27 6.20
N GLY A 95 -34.65 33.30 5.07
CA GLY A 95 -35.75 34.23 4.87
C GLY A 95 -35.28 35.68 5.00
N ARG A 96 -35.73 36.38 6.04
CA ARG A 96 -35.33 37.75 6.39
C ARG A 96 -34.25 37.84 7.48
N SER A 97 -33.82 36.72 8.06
CA SER A 97 -32.76 36.68 9.06
C SER A 97 -31.38 36.62 8.40
N ASP A 98 -30.37 37.10 9.12
CA ASP A 98 -28.96 36.86 8.81
C ASP A 98 -28.52 35.44 9.20
N HIS A 99 -29.26 34.74 10.07
CA HIS A 99 -29.07 33.33 10.46
C HIS A 99 -30.03 32.37 9.75
N ALA A 100 -29.61 31.10 9.62
CA ALA A 100 -30.41 29.99 9.13
C ALA A 100 -31.06 29.26 10.31
N PRO A 101 -32.40 29.06 10.32
CA PRO A 101 -33.03 28.23 11.33
C PRO A 101 -32.50 26.79 11.29
N LEU A 102 -32.25 26.22 12.47
CA LEU A 102 -31.84 24.82 12.63
C LEU A 102 -33.04 23.96 13.04
N VAL A 103 -33.30 22.87 12.32
CA VAL A 103 -34.24 21.82 12.75
C VAL A 103 -33.46 20.57 13.10
N ILE A 104 -33.63 20.07 14.33
CA ILE A 104 -32.92 18.90 14.82
C ILE A 104 -33.91 17.74 14.94
N THR A 105 -33.60 16.62 14.32
CA THR A 105 -34.44 15.42 14.39
C THR A 105 -33.64 14.27 14.98
N ALA A 106 -34.22 13.57 15.96
CA ALA A 106 -33.65 12.38 16.58
C ALA A 106 -34.68 11.23 16.55
N ASN A 107 -34.33 10.12 15.90
CA ASN A 107 -35.23 8.99 15.67
C ASN A 107 -34.56 7.64 15.96
N ASN A 108 -35.35 6.71 16.50
CA ASN A 108 -35.00 5.29 16.59
C ASN A 108 -35.60 4.56 15.38
N GLY A 109 -34.76 4.26 14.39
CA GLY A 109 -35.21 3.65 13.14
C GLY A 109 -35.85 2.27 13.35
N ARG A 110 -36.84 1.91 12.52
CA ARG A 110 -37.30 0.52 12.44
C ARG A 110 -36.19 -0.36 11.86
N LYS A 111 -35.89 -1.52 12.47
CA LYS A 111 -34.95 -2.50 11.93
C LYS A 111 -35.46 -3.04 10.58
N GLY A 112 -34.86 -2.61 9.48
CA GLY A 112 -35.12 -3.15 8.15
C GLY A 112 -34.72 -4.63 8.02
N LYS A 113 -35.21 -5.30 6.96
CA LYS A 113 -34.85 -6.70 6.67
C LYS A 113 -33.36 -6.80 6.32
N SER A 114 -32.60 -7.61 7.06
CA SER A 114 -31.16 -7.79 6.79
C SER A 114 -30.92 -8.74 5.62
N SER A 115 -30.09 -8.36 4.66
CA SER A 115 -29.58 -9.26 3.63
C SER A 115 -28.44 -10.14 4.15
N PHE A 116 -28.33 -11.35 3.60
CA PHE A 116 -27.20 -12.25 3.87
C PHE A 116 -25.87 -11.59 3.49
N LYS A 117 -24.89 -11.68 4.38
CA LYS A 117 -23.50 -11.29 4.14
C LYS A 117 -22.59 -12.30 4.81
N PHE A 118 -21.58 -12.75 4.08
CA PHE A 118 -20.55 -13.64 4.60
C PHE A 118 -19.80 -12.98 5.77
N LEU A 119 -19.67 -13.68 6.90
CA LEU A 119 -18.96 -13.18 8.07
C LEU A 119 -17.56 -13.80 8.16
N ASN A 120 -16.53 -12.96 8.30
CA ASN A 120 -15.15 -13.43 8.37
C ASN A 120 -14.88 -14.32 9.59
N VAL A 121 -15.65 -14.12 10.66
CA VAL A 121 -15.52 -14.93 11.89
C VAL A 121 -15.85 -16.41 11.67
N TRP A 122 -16.67 -16.73 10.66
CA TRP A 122 -17.00 -18.13 10.32
C TRP A 122 -15.76 -18.93 9.96
N GLN A 123 -14.79 -18.32 9.28
CA GLN A 123 -13.57 -18.99 8.80
C GLN A 123 -12.70 -19.57 9.92
N ARG A 124 -12.83 -19.05 11.15
CA ARG A 124 -12.05 -19.51 12.31
C ARG A 124 -12.70 -20.69 13.03
N HIS A 125 -13.94 -21.03 12.71
CA HIS A 125 -14.65 -22.13 13.34
C HIS A 125 -14.32 -23.45 12.62
N SER A 126 -13.99 -24.50 13.38
CA SER A 126 -13.58 -25.81 12.84
C SER A 126 -14.61 -26.43 11.89
N GLY A 127 -15.90 -26.31 12.21
CA GLY A 127 -17.01 -26.81 11.38
C GLY A 127 -17.29 -26.05 10.07
N PHE A 128 -16.66 -24.89 9.82
CA PHE A 128 -16.98 -24.05 8.66
C PHE A 128 -16.74 -24.75 7.32
N MET A 129 -15.55 -25.34 7.14
CA MET A 129 -15.18 -25.99 5.87
C MET A 129 -16.08 -27.18 5.55
N GLU A 130 -16.57 -27.87 6.57
CA GLU A 130 -17.44 -29.04 6.40
C GLU A 130 -18.84 -28.63 5.91
N VAL A 131 -19.42 -27.58 6.51
CA VAL A 131 -20.71 -27.03 6.07
C VAL A 131 -20.64 -26.56 4.60
N VAL A 132 -19.52 -25.94 4.20
CA VAL A 132 -19.32 -25.54 2.81
C VAL A 132 -19.17 -26.75 1.89
N ARG A 133 -18.41 -27.79 2.25
CA ARG A 133 -18.29 -29.02 1.43
C ARG A 133 -19.65 -29.69 1.23
N GLN A 134 -20.42 -29.87 2.30
CA GLN A 134 -21.73 -30.49 2.24
C GLN A 134 -22.68 -29.70 1.34
N GLY A 135 -22.76 -28.38 1.53
CA GLY A 135 -23.58 -27.52 0.68
C GLY A 135 -23.13 -27.49 -0.78
N TRP A 136 -21.82 -27.57 -1.04
CA TRP A 136 -21.26 -27.56 -2.41
C TRP A 136 -21.39 -28.90 -3.16
N ALA A 137 -21.49 -30.00 -2.41
CA ALA A 137 -21.68 -31.35 -2.94
C ALA A 137 -23.15 -31.66 -3.29
N MET A 138 -24.11 -30.81 -2.88
CA MET A 138 -25.51 -31.00 -3.24
C MET A 138 -25.69 -30.98 -4.77
N PRO A 139 -26.49 -31.89 -5.33
CA PRO A 139 -26.78 -31.90 -6.76
C PRO A 139 -27.55 -30.63 -7.14
N VAL A 140 -27.09 -29.96 -8.20
CA VAL A 140 -27.73 -28.75 -8.72
C VAL A 140 -27.84 -28.81 -10.23
N GLU A 141 -28.88 -28.18 -10.78
CA GLU A 141 -29.10 -28.10 -12.22
C GLU A 141 -28.24 -27.02 -12.89
N GLY A 142 -27.94 -27.22 -14.18
CA GLY A 142 -27.21 -26.30 -15.06
C GLY A 142 -25.76 -26.69 -15.33
N LEU A 143 -25.12 -25.95 -16.23
CA LEU A 143 -23.69 -26.07 -16.60
C LEU A 143 -22.98 -24.71 -16.44
N GLY A 144 -21.67 -24.69 -16.24
CA GLY A 144 -20.89 -23.44 -16.14
C GLY A 144 -21.43 -22.45 -15.09
N MET A 145 -21.75 -21.22 -15.52
CA MET A 145 -22.20 -20.14 -14.62
C MET A 145 -23.50 -20.44 -13.84
N PRO A 146 -24.60 -20.93 -14.47
CA PRO A 146 -25.79 -21.39 -13.75
C PRO A 146 -25.51 -22.42 -12.65
N LYS A 147 -24.71 -23.45 -12.95
CA LYS A 147 -24.31 -24.50 -12.00
C LYS A 147 -23.60 -23.88 -10.79
N PHE A 148 -22.59 -23.04 -11.04
CA PHE A 148 -21.81 -22.37 -10.00
C PHE A 148 -22.69 -21.52 -9.09
N HIS A 149 -23.61 -20.73 -9.67
CA HIS A 149 -24.55 -19.92 -8.90
C HIS A 149 -25.48 -20.76 -8.03
N ASN A 150 -26.02 -21.87 -8.55
CA ASN A 150 -26.90 -22.74 -7.80
C ASN A 150 -26.18 -23.40 -6.61
N LYS A 151 -24.90 -23.77 -6.78
CA LYS A 151 -24.06 -24.24 -5.66
C LYS A 151 -23.82 -23.16 -4.61
N LEU A 152 -23.53 -21.92 -5.02
CA LEU A 152 -23.44 -20.79 -4.07
C LEU A 152 -24.74 -20.57 -3.31
N ARG A 153 -25.89 -20.73 -3.97
CA ARG A 153 -27.21 -20.62 -3.33
C ARG A 153 -27.42 -21.75 -2.30
N ALA A 154 -27.03 -22.98 -2.61
CA ALA A 154 -27.10 -24.10 -1.67
C ALA A 154 -26.23 -23.83 -0.42
N VAL A 155 -24.97 -23.46 -0.61
CA VAL A 155 -24.05 -23.10 0.49
C VAL A 155 -24.57 -21.92 1.31
N LYS A 156 -25.17 -20.91 0.68
CA LYS A 156 -25.81 -19.79 1.37
C LYS A 156 -26.89 -20.27 2.33
N GLY A 157 -27.77 -21.19 1.89
CA GLY A 157 -28.80 -21.79 2.73
C GLY A 157 -28.21 -22.54 3.93
N CYS A 158 -27.21 -23.39 3.68
CA CYS A 158 -26.50 -24.13 4.74
C CYS A 158 -25.85 -23.18 5.77
N LEU A 159 -25.15 -22.14 5.31
CA LEU A 159 -24.50 -21.16 6.19
C LEU A 159 -25.50 -20.32 6.99
N GLN A 160 -26.67 -20.00 6.44
CA GLN A 160 -27.71 -19.28 7.18
C GLN A 160 -28.23 -20.11 8.34
N THR A 161 -28.57 -21.39 8.10
CA THR A 161 -29.01 -22.31 9.14
C THR A 161 -27.91 -22.54 10.18
N TRP A 162 -26.68 -22.79 9.73
CA TRP A 162 -25.53 -23.02 10.59
C TRP A 162 -25.16 -21.80 11.45
N ASN A 163 -25.24 -20.59 10.90
CA ASN A 163 -24.95 -19.37 11.67
C ASN A 163 -25.94 -19.19 12.83
N VAL A 164 -27.23 -19.49 12.62
CA VAL A 164 -28.23 -19.42 13.70
C VAL A 164 -27.92 -20.45 14.79
N GLN A 165 -27.57 -21.68 14.40
CA GLN A 165 -27.29 -22.78 15.33
C GLN A 165 -25.99 -22.58 16.12
N VAL A 166 -24.91 -22.15 15.46
CA VAL A 166 -23.56 -22.08 16.07
C VAL A 166 -23.27 -20.72 16.69
N PHE A 167 -23.56 -19.63 15.98
CA PHE A 167 -23.23 -18.27 16.45
C PHE A 167 -24.41 -17.60 17.15
N GLY A 168 -25.63 -17.79 16.65
CA GLY A 168 -26.83 -17.14 17.20
C GLY A 168 -26.69 -15.62 17.23
N ASN A 169 -27.18 -15.00 18.31
CA ASN A 169 -26.94 -13.57 18.57
C ASN A 169 -25.62 -13.39 19.33
N VAL A 170 -24.57 -12.99 18.59
CA VAL A 170 -23.22 -12.76 19.13
C VAL A 170 -23.23 -11.81 20.34
N PHE A 171 -24.08 -10.79 20.34
CA PHE A 171 -24.15 -9.81 21.45
C PHE A 171 -24.75 -10.40 22.72
N ASN A 172 -25.77 -11.24 22.57
CA ASN A 172 -26.38 -11.92 23.71
C ASN A 172 -25.39 -12.92 24.32
N LYS A 173 -24.64 -13.66 23.48
CA LYS A 173 -23.61 -14.59 23.95
C LYS A 173 -22.51 -13.90 24.75
N VAL A 174 -22.10 -12.70 24.36
CA VAL A 174 -21.12 -11.91 25.15
C VAL A 174 -21.69 -11.55 26.52
N LYS A 175 -22.94 -11.03 26.57
CA LYS A 175 -23.61 -10.69 27.84
C LYS A 175 -23.83 -11.91 28.75
N GLU A 176 -24.24 -13.03 28.16
CA GLU A 176 -24.42 -14.30 28.88
C GLU A 176 -23.08 -14.80 29.44
N ALA A 177 -22.02 -14.79 28.63
CA ALA A 177 -20.68 -15.20 29.08
C ALA A 177 -20.10 -14.26 30.15
N GLU A 178 -20.36 -12.96 30.07
CA GLU A 178 -19.99 -11.98 31.10
C GLU A 178 -20.73 -12.24 32.41
N ALA A 179 -22.04 -12.50 32.36
CA ALA A 179 -22.84 -12.82 33.53
C ALA A 179 -22.36 -14.12 34.22
N VAL A 180 -22.07 -15.16 33.42
CA VAL A 180 -21.50 -16.43 33.93
C VAL A 180 -20.12 -16.20 34.54
N MET A 181 -19.25 -15.43 33.88
CA MET A 181 -17.93 -15.07 34.44
C MET A 181 -18.07 -14.39 35.80
N LYS A 182 -18.95 -13.38 35.91
CA LYS A 182 -19.20 -12.68 37.17
C LYS A 182 -19.74 -13.60 38.26
N GLN A 183 -20.66 -14.51 37.92
CA GLN A 183 -21.16 -15.51 38.86
C GLN A 183 -20.05 -16.45 39.37
N ARG A 184 -19.14 -16.87 38.48
CA ARG A 184 -17.98 -17.71 38.86
C ARG A 184 -16.91 -16.94 39.63
N GLU A 185 -16.76 -15.63 39.39
CA GLU A 185 -15.92 -14.75 40.22
C GLU A 185 -16.47 -14.69 41.66
N GLU A 186 -17.78 -14.45 41.81
CA GLU A 186 -18.45 -14.43 43.11
C GLU A 186 -18.38 -15.79 43.84
N HIS A 187 -18.44 -16.91 43.10
CA HIS A 187 -18.28 -18.24 43.67
C HIS A 187 -16.84 -18.49 44.15
N PHE A 188 -15.85 -18.12 43.33
CA PHE A 188 -14.44 -18.22 43.70
C PHE A 188 -14.08 -17.34 44.90
N ASP A 189 -14.65 -16.12 44.97
CA ASP A 189 -14.43 -15.21 46.10
C ASP A 189 -14.91 -15.79 47.44
N LYS A 190 -15.97 -16.63 47.40
CA LYS A 190 -16.54 -17.32 48.57
C LYS A 190 -15.77 -18.59 48.95
N GLU A 191 -15.58 -19.53 48.01
CA GLU A 191 -15.03 -20.86 48.33
C GLU A 191 -13.50 -20.91 48.30
N ARG A 192 -12.88 -20.19 47.35
CA ARG A 192 -11.42 -20.12 47.13
C ARG A 192 -10.70 -21.47 46.97
N ASP A 193 -11.40 -22.48 46.47
CA ASP A 193 -10.84 -23.81 46.23
C ASP A 193 -10.34 -24.01 44.78
N SER A 194 -9.75 -25.17 44.50
CA SER A 194 -9.20 -25.47 43.17
C SER A 194 -10.27 -25.65 42.08
N VAL A 195 -11.49 -26.04 42.46
CA VAL A 195 -12.59 -26.32 41.53
C VAL A 195 -13.21 -25.01 41.07
N SER A 196 -13.58 -24.14 42.01
CA SER A 196 -14.09 -22.79 41.75
C SER A 196 -13.09 -21.94 40.95
N ARG A 197 -11.79 -22.11 41.16
CA ARG A 197 -10.74 -21.49 40.34
C ARG A 197 -10.75 -22.00 38.90
N ALA A 198 -10.84 -23.31 38.69
CA ALA A 198 -10.88 -23.91 37.36
C ALA A 198 -12.12 -23.47 36.58
N GLU A 199 -13.28 -23.45 37.24
CA GLU A 199 -14.54 -22.96 36.66
C GLU A 199 -14.47 -21.47 36.29
N LEU A 200 -13.86 -20.63 37.13
CA LEU A 200 -13.63 -19.22 36.83
C LEU A 200 -12.73 -19.04 35.61
N GLU A 201 -11.63 -19.79 35.52
CA GLU A 201 -10.71 -19.71 34.39
C GLU A 201 -11.34 -20.21 33.08
N GLU A 202 -12.21 -21.21 33.15
CA GLU A 202 -13.01 -21.64 32.02
C GLU A 202 -14.00 -20.55 31.57
N ALA A 203 -14.69 -19.92 32.51
CA ALA A 203 -15.64 -18.84 32.24
C ALA A 203 -14.96 -17.60 31.65
N LYS A 204 -13.79 -17.19 32.17
CA LYS A 204 -12.97 -16.11 31.59
C LYS A 204 -12.53 -16.44 30.16
N ALA A 205 -12.12 -17.68 29.91
CA ALA A 205 -11.74 -18.11 28.57
C ALA A 205 -12.96 -18.11 27.61
N ALA A 206 -14.14 -18.51 28.07
CA ALA A 206 -15.38 -18.47 27.29
C ALA A 206 -15.83 -17.03 26.97
N TYR A 207 -15.74 -16.13 27.94
CA TYR A 207 -16.00 -14.70 27.76
C TYR A 207 -15.01 -14.09 26.76
N ALA A 208 -13.71 -14.33 26.93
CA ALA A 208 -12.68 -13.83 26.01
C ALA A 208 -12.89 -14.32 24.56
N ARG A 209 -13.29 -15.58 24.36
CA ARG A 209 -13.64 -16.10 23.03
C ARG A 209 -14.85 -15.39 22.43
N SER A 210 -15.90 -15.17 23.22
CA SER A 210 -17.12 -14.48 22.77
C SER A 210 -16.84 -13.01 22.41
N LEU A 211 -16.04 -12.33 23.23
CA LEU A 211 -15.61 -10.95 22.98
C LEU A 211 -14.74 -10.85 21.72
N ALA A 212 -13.86 -11.83 21.47
CA ALA A 212 -13.05 -11.87 20.25
C ALA A 212 -13.92 -12.03 18.98
N VAL A 213 -14.99 -12.83 19.05
CA VAL A 213 -15.97 -12.99 17.96
C VAL A 213 -16.72 -11.68 17.70
N GLU A 214 -17.17 -10.98 18.75
CA GLU A 214 -17.82 -9.67 18.63
C GLU A 214 -16.87 -8.61 18.03
N CYS A 215 -15.64 -8.53 18.53
CA CYS A 215 -14.62 -7.62 18.01
C CYS A 215 -14.35 -7.85 16.51
N GLU A 216 -14.24 -9.10 16.07
CA GLU A 216 -14.05 -9.45 14.66
C GLU A 216 -15.25 -9.04 13.80
N TYR A 217 -16.47 -9.27 14.30
CA TYR A 217 -17.70 -8.85 13.63
C TYR A 217 -17.75 -7.32 13.43
N TRP A 218 -17.42 -6.53 14.46
CA TRP A 218 -17.39 -5.07 14.33
C TRP A 218 -16.21 -4.55 13.52
N ARG A 219 -15.07 -5.25 13.55
CA ARG A 219 -13.93 -4.96 12.67
C ARG A 219 -14.33 -5.06 11.21
N GLN A 220 -14.97 -6.17 10.81
CA GLN A 220 -15.49 -6.36 9.45
C GLN A 220 -16.50 -5.27 9.07
N LYS A 221 -17.46 -4.95 9.96
CA LYS A 221 -18.49 -3.92 9.69
C LYS A 221 -17.95 -2.49 9.64
N SER A 222 -16.91 -2.17 10.44
CA SER A 222 -16.29 -0.86 10.45
C SER A 222 -15.42 -0.60 9.22
N GLY A 223 -14.93 -1.67 8.59
CA GLY A 223 -14.02 -1.61 7.44
C GLY A 223 -12.63 -1.10 7.80
N ILE A 224 -12.19 -1.29 9.06
CA ILE A 224 -10.88 -0.88 9.54
C ILE A 224 -9.87 -2.02 9.35
N LYS A 225 -8.78 -1.73 8.62
CA LYS A 225 -7.78 -2.73 8.22
C LYS A 225 -6.49 -2.71 9.05
N TRP A 226 -6.21 -1.62 9.76
CA TRP A 226 -4.89 -1.36 10.35
C TRP A 226 -4.78 -1.65 11.85
N LEU A 227 -5.90 -1.92 12.54
CA LEU A 227 -5.91 -2.19 13.99
C LEU A 227 -5.71 -3.69 14.26
N GLN A 228 -4.70 -4.03 15.07
CA GLN A 228 -4.45 -5.41 15.49
C GLN A 228 -5.50 -5.87 16.52
N VAL A 229 -5.84 -7.17 16.50
CA VAL A 229 -6.92 -7.75 17.32
C VAL A 229 -6.69 -7.56 18.83
N GLY A 230 -5.43 -7.53 19.30
CA GLY A 230 -5.09 -7.35 20.72
C GLY A 230 -5.09 -5.89 21.23
N ASP A 231 -5.10 -4.91 20.32
CA ASP A 231 -5.24 -3.48 20.62
C ASP A 231 -6.64 -2.95 20.26
N ALA A 232 -7.54 -3.84 19.83
CA ALA A 232 -8.85 -3.50 19.35
C ALA A 232 -9.86 -3.31 20.50
N ASN A 233 -10.52 -2.14 20.51
CA ASN A 233 -11.63 -1.85 21.39
C ASN A 233 -12.94 -1.94 20.57
N SER A 234 -13.89 -2.79 20.97
CA SER A 234 -15.18 -2.91 20.30
C SER A 234 -15.90 -1.55 20.24
N ALA A 235 -15.85 -0.75 21.31
CA ALA A 235 -16.46 0.58 21.38
C ALA A 235 -15.92 1.53 20.28
N TYR A 236 -14.63 1.42 19.94
CA TYR A 236 -14.04 2.19 18.84
C TYR A 236 -14.64 1.80 17.48
N PHE A 237 -14.77 0.51 17.21
CA PHE A 237 -15.38 0.03 15.95
C PHE A 237 -16.87 0.39 15.86
N HIS A 238 -17.60 0.31 16.98
CA HIS A 238 -18.99 0.75 17.09
C HIS A 238 -19.14 2.23 16.75
N SER A 239 -18.33 3.09 17.39
CA SER A 239 -18.29 4.53 17.12
C SER A 239 -18.07 4.83 15.65
N ARG A 240 -17.09 4.16 15.03
CA ARG A 240 -16.82 4.35 13.61
C ARG A 240 -17.95 3.87 12.70
N CYS A 241 -18.61 2.76 13.04
CA CYS A 241 -19.76 2.27 12.30
C CYS A 241 -20.94 3.24 12.36
N ARG A 242 -21.29 3.73 13.56
CA ARG A 242 -22.38 4.70 13.76
C ARG A 242 -22.10 6.00 12.99
N GLN A 243 -20.88 6.52 13.08
CA GLN A 243 -20.47 7.71 12.34
C GLN A 243 -20.63 7.54 10.82
N ARG A 244 -20.18 6.41 10.26
CA ARG A 244 -20.35 6.15 8.81
C ARG A 244 -21.82 6.03 8.41
N ARG A 245 -22.66 5.41 9.26
CA ARG A 245 -24.10 5.31 9.01
C ARG A 245 -24.75 6.69 9.00
N SER A 246 -24.45 7.50 10.01
CA SER A 246 -25.01 8.85 10.14
C SER A 246 -24.57 9.76 8.98
N TYR A 247 -23.28 9.74 8.63
CA TYR A 247 -22.76 10.53 7.49
C TYR A 247 -23.34 10.10 6.13
N ASN A 248 -23.60 8.81 5.92
CA ASN A 248 -24.16 8.28 4.67
C ASN A 248 -25.69 8.28 4.64
N PHE A 249 -26.36 8.68 5.72
CA PHE A 249 -27.80 8.66 5.81
C PHE A 249 -28.39 9.80 4.97
N VAL A 250 -29.32 9.47 4.08
CA VAL A 250 -30.06 10.44 3.27
C VAL A 250 -31.37 10.72 4.01
N ALA A 251 -31.41 11.85 4.72
CA ALA A 251 -32.60 12.30 5.46
C ALA A 251 -33.63 12.96 4.54
N ARG A 252 -33.17 13.85 3.66
CA ARG A 252 -33.99 14.52 2.65
C ARG A 252 -33.22 14.78 1.36
N ILE A 253 -33.94 15.00 0.26
CA ILE A 253 -33.34 15.33 -1.04
C ILE A 253 -34.12 16.44 -1.74
N LYS A 254 -33.43 17.35 -2.41
CA LYS A 254 -34.04 18.44 -3.18
C LYS A 254 -34.28 18.01 -4.62
N GLU A 255 -35.52 18.18 -5.09
CA GLU A 255 -35.90 17.92 -6.49
C GLU A 255 -35.48 19.04 -7.44
N GLN A 256 -35.64 18.81 -8.75
CA GLN A 256 -35.41 19.81 -9.80
C GLN A 256 -36.34 21.03 -9.67
N SER A 257 -37.56 20.82 -9.18
CA SER A 257 -38.55 21.87 -8.86
C SER A 257 -38.12 22.77 -7.70
N GLY A 258 -37.11 22.34 -6.93
CA GLY A 258 -36.65 23.03 -5.74
C GLY A 258 -37.35 22.60 -4.43
N ALA A 259 -38.34 21.70 -4.49
CA ALA A 259 -39.00 21.12 -3.32
C ALA A 259 -38.11 20.09 -2.60
N TRP A 260 -38.28 19.91 -1.29
CA TRP A 260 -37.60 18.90 -0.50
C TRP A 260 -38.49 17.67 -0.32
N LEU A 261 -37.95 16.48 -0.58
CA LEU A 261 -38.55 15.20 -0.25
C LEU A 261 -37.97 14.71 1.08
N GLU A 262 -38.84 14.47 2.05
CA GLU A 262 -38.48 14.00 3.40
C GLU A 262 -39.05 12.60 3.69
N ASP A 263 -40.08 12.18 2.95
CA ASP A 263 -40.59 10.81 3.03
C ASP A 263 -39.63 9.80 2.38
N ILE A 264 -39.37 8.69 3.07
CA ILE A 264 -38.39 7.69 2.64
C ILE A 264 -38.81 6.97 1.35
N GLN A 265 -40.11 6.76 1.09
CA GLN A 265 -40.57 6.13 -0.15
C GLN A 265 -40.43 7.09 -1.33
N ASP A 266 -40.70 8.37 -1.12
CA ASP A 266 -40.48 9.42 -2.13
C ASP A 266 -39.00 9.58 -2.47
N ILE A 267 -38.14 9.60 -1.45
CA ILE A 267 -36.67 9.61 -1.64
C ILE A 267 -36.23 8.37 -2.46
N ARG A 268 -36.76 7.18 -2.16
CA ARG A 268 -36.45 5.95 -2.92
C ARG A 268 -36.90 6.04 -4.38
N ARG A 269 -38.13 6.50 -4.62
CA ARG A 269 -38.67 6.68 -5.99
C ARG A 269 -37.84 7.69 -6.78
N SER A 270 -37.52 8.82 -6.17
CA SER A 270 -36.68 9.87 -6.76
C SER A 270 -35.27 9.35 -7.10
N ALA A 271 -34.66 8.58 -6.20
CA ALA A 271 -33.35 7.96 -6.46
C ALA A 271 -33.40 7.00 -7.65
N VAL A 272 -34.39 6.11 -7.69
CA VAL A 272 -34.55 5.15 -8.80
C VAL A 272 -34.77 5.88 -10.11
N GLY A 273 -35.65 6.90 -10.16
CA GLY A 273 -35.91 7.69 -11.37
C GLY A 273 -34.67 8.43 -11.88
N PHE A 274 -33.89 9.04 -10.98
CA PHE A 274 -32.67 9.75 -11.36
C PHE A 274 -31.60 8.81 -11.94
N PHE A 275 -31.32 7.69 -11.26
CA PHE A 275 -30.26 6.77 -11.69
C PHE A 275 -30.69 5.93 -12.89
N SER A 276 -31.96 5.55 -13.02
CA SER A 276 -32.44 4.86 -14.22
C SER A 276 -32.32 5.73 -15.47
N SER A 277 -32.70 7.02 -15.37
CA SER A 277 -32.51 7.99 -16.45
C SER A 277 -31.03 8.23 -16.76
N LEU A 278 -30.17 8.31 -15.74
CA LEU A 278 -28.73 8.49 -15.94
C LEU A 278 -28.11 7.34 -16.77
N PHE A 279 -28.53 6.10 -16.54
CA PHE A 279 -28.03 4.92 -17.25
C PHE A 279 -28.84 4.55 -18.51
N ALA A 280 -29.79 5.39 -18.92
CA ALA A 280 -30.53 5.26 -20.16
C ALA A 280 -29.81 6.04 -21.29
N SER A 281 -29.74 5.46 -22.49
CA SER A 281 -29.10 6.08 -23.65
C SER A 281 -29.97 7.23 -24.16
N GLU A 282 -29.32 8.31 -24.60
CA GLU A 282 -29.97 9.50 -25.16
C GLU A 282 -29.97 9.48 -26.71
N GLN A 283 -29.21 8.57 -27.35
CA GLN A 283 -29.01 8.55 -28.80
C GLN A 283 -30.06 7.71 -29.54
N HIS A 284 -30.64 8.29 -30.60
CA HIS A 284 -31.51 7.60 -31.57
C HIS A 284 -30.73 7.42 -32.89
N GLY A 285 -29.80 6.47 -32.90
CA GLY A 285 -28.89 6.20 -34.02
C GLY A 285 -27.44 6.63 -33.74
N PHE A 286 -26.48 5.80 -34.13
CA PHE A 286 -25.05 6.09 -33.98
C PHE A 286 -24.44 6.43 -35.34
N LEU A 287 -23.90 7.64 -35.47
CA LEU A 287 -23.10 8.06 -36.60
C LEU A 287 -21.61 8.00 -36.20
N PRO A 288 -20.81 7.12 -36.82
CA PRO A 288 -19.37 7.06 -36.53
C PRO A 288 -18.71 8.42 -36.82
N PRO A 289 -17.95 9.00 -35.87
CA PRO A 289 -17.25 10.25 -36.11
C PRO A 289 -16.09 10.06 -37.08
N ALA A 290 -15.72 11.13 -37.78
CA ALA A 290 -14.47 11.16 -38.52
C ALA A 290 -13.27 11.02 -37.56
N LEU A 291 -12.25 10.27 -37.98
CA LEU A 291 -10.98 10.14 -37.26
C LEU A 291 -9.90 10.88 -38.06
N PRO A 292 -9.60 12.14 -37.72
CA PRO A 292 -8.60 12.93 -38.46
C PRO A 292 -7.16 12.54 -38.09
N PHE A 293 -6.97 11.59 -37.16
CA PHE A 293 -5.68 11.12 -36.68
C PHE A 293 -5.59 9.58 -36.74
N SER A 294 -4.36 9.08 -36.79
CA SER A 294 -4.09 7.64 -36.76
C SER A 294 -4.09 7.08 -35.33
N LEU A 295 -4.64 5.88 -35.18
CA LEU A 295 -4.64 5.12 -33.94
C LEU A 295 -3.68 3.91 -34.05
N PRO A 296 -2.92 3.59 -32.99
CA PRO A 296 -2.13 2.36 -32.94
C PRO A 296 -3.06 1.15 -33.03
N GLN A 297 -2.59 0.10 -33.70
CA GLN A 297 -3.34 -1.14 -33.90
C GLN A 297 -2.76 -2.25 -33.02
N LEU A 298 -3.62 -3.06 -32.44
CA LEU A 298 -3.22 -4.30 -31.77
C LEU A 298 -2.67 -5.31 -32.78
N THR A 299 -1.67 -6.08 -32.33
CA THR A 299 -1.16 -7.18 -33.14
C THR A 299 -2.09 -8.41 -33.06
N PRO A 300 -2.00 -9.35 -34.01
CA PRO A 300 -2.71 -10.64 -33.89
C PRO A 300 -2.38 -11.37 -32.59
N ALA A 301 -1.10 -11.39 -32.19
CA ALA A 301 -0.67 -12.03 -30.94
C ALA A 301 -1.26 -11.36 -29.68
N ASP A 302 -1.48 -10.04 -29.70
CA ASP A 302 -2.20 -9.36 -28.63
C ASP A 302 -3.66 -9.84 -28.56
N ASN A 303 -4.34 -9.92 -29.70
CA ASN A 303 -5.72 -10.38 -29.76
C ASN A 303 -5.87 -11.83 -29.29
N ASP A 304 -4.96 -12.72 -29.70
CA ASP A 304 -4.96 -14.12 -29.27
C ASP A 304 -4.82 -14.22 -27.74
N ARG A 305 -3.94 -13.42 -27.13
CA ARG A 305 -3.78 -13.37 -25.66
C ARG A 305 -5.01 -12.80 -24.96
N LEU A 306 -5.62 -11.74 -25.51
CA LEU A 306 -6.83 -11.15 -24.95
C LEU A 306 -8.01 -12.14 -24.97
N GLY A 307 -8.15 -12.91 -26.06
CA GLY A 307 -9.23 -13.87 -26.27
C GLY A 307 -9.02 -15.28 -25.70
N ALA A 308 -7.80 -15.65 -25.30
CA ALA A 308 -7.47 -17.00 -24.85
C ALA A 308 -8.34 -17.50 -23.68
N LEU A 309 -8.61 -18.80 -23.60
CA LEU A 309 -9.31 -19.38 -22.45
C LEU A 309 -8.45 -19.23 -21.17
N PRO A 310 -9.00 -18.71 -20.06
CA PRO A 310 -8.25 -18.58 -18.82
C PRO A 310 -7.83 -19.93 -18.24
N GLY A 311 -6.61 -19.98 -17.70
CA GLY A 311 -6.07 -21.14 -16.99
C GLY A 311 -6.29 -21.08 -15.48
N MET A 312 -6.04 -22.20 -14.78
CA MET A 312 -6.20 -22.28 -13.31
C MET A 312 -5.26 -21.33 -12.55
N GLU A 313 -4.00 -21.20 -12.99
CA GLU A 313 -3.02 -20.30 -12.34
C GLU A 313 -3.39 -18.83 -12.53
N GLU A 314 -3.83 -18.44 -13.73
CA GLU A 314 -4.32 -17.08 -14.01
C GLU A 314 -5.54 -16.75 -13.13
N LEU A 315 -6.50 -17.67 -13.06
CA LEU A 315 -7.69 -17.53 -12.22
C LEU A 315 -7.34 -17.41 -10.73
N LYS A 316 -6.43 -18.26 -10.23
CA LYS A 316 -5.95 -18.20 -8.85
C LYS A 316 -5.27 -16.87 -8.55
N GLY A 317 -4.41 -16.40 -9.47
CA GLY A 317 -3.77 -15.09 -9.36
C GLY A 317 -4.78 -13.96 -9.18
N VAL A 318 -5.85 -13.96 -9.97
CA VAL A 318 -6.94 -12.97 -9.86
C VAL A 318 -7.69 -13.08 -8.52
N VAL A 319 -8.11 -14.27 -8.12
CA VAL A 319 -8.89 -14.46 -6.87
C VAL A 319 -8.10 -14.03 -5.63
N PHE A 320 -6.81 -14.35 -5.58
CA PHE A 320 -5.94 -14.01 -4.45
C PHE A 320 -5.43 -12.56 -4.49
N ALA A 321 -5.52 -11.88 -5.64
CA ALA A 321 -5.27 -10.45 -5.74
C ALA A 321 -6.44 -9.59 -5.23
N LEU A 322 -7.66 -10.15 -5.12
CA LEU A 322 -8.82 -9.45 -4.58
C LEU A 322 -8.70 -9.24 -3.06
N ASP A 323 -9.18 -8.11 -2.59
CA ASP A 323 -9.19 -7.76 -1.16
C ASP A 323 -10.26 -8.58 -0.40
N ALA A 324 -9.81 -9.44 0.51
CA ALA A 324 -10.65 -10.39 1.25
C ALA A 324 -11.80 -9.70 2.01
N ASP A 325 -11.55 -8.50 2.54
CA ASP A 325 -12.47 -7.72 3.36
C ASP A 325 -13.33 -6.72 2.56
N SER A 326 -13.25 -6.76 1.23
CA SER A 326 -14.06 -5.89 0.38
C SER A 326 -15.56 -6.19 0.49
N ALA A 327 -16.39 -5.16 0.34
CA ALA A 327 -17.84 -5.31 0.46
C ALA A 327 -18.41 -6.22 -0.66
N PRO A 328 -19.26 -7.20 -0.32
CA PRO A 328 -19.86 -8.10 -1.30
C PRO A 328 -20.95 -7.39 -2.12
N GLY A 329 -21.31 -8.01 -3.25
CA GLY A 329 -22.49 -7.64 -4.03
C GLY A 329 -23.80 -8.19 -3.43
N PRO A 330 -24.91 -8.15 -4.19
CA PRO A 330 -26.21 -8.67 -3.77
C PRO A 330 -26.25 -10.14 -3.32
N ASP A 331 -25.33 -10.99 -3.80
CA ASP A 331 -25.28 -12.41 -3.40
C ASP A 331 -24.87 -12.62 -1.93
N GLY A 332 -24.08 -11.67 -1.39
CA GLY A 332 -23.57 -11.63 -0.03
C GLY A 332 -22.20 -12.30 0.16
N PHE A 333 -21.57 -12.85 -0.88
CA PHE A 333 -20.26 -13.51 -0.79
C PHE A 333 -19.12 -12.52 -1.11
N GLY A 334 -18.19 -12.34 -0.17
CA GLY A 334 -16.98 -11.52 -0.35
C GLY A 334 -15.80 -12.32 -0.88
N ALA A 335 -14.72 -11.66 -1.29
CA ALA A 335 -13.52 -12.34 -1.82
C ALA A 335 -12.87 -13.31 -0.82
N GLY A 336 -12.97 -13.02 0.49
CA GLY A 336 -12.48 -13.92 1.54
C GLY A 336 -13.11 -15.32 1.50
N PHE A 337 -14.37 -15.46 1.07
CA PHE A 337 -14.98 -16.78 0.86
C PHE A 337 -14.27 -17.56 -0.24
N TYR A 338 -13.99 -16.92 -1.38
CA TYR A 338 -13.36 -17.56 -2.54
C TYR A 338 -11.91 -17.98 -2.25
N GLN A 339 -11.18 -17.18 -1.47
CA GLN A 339 -9.81 -17.48 -1.08
C GLN A 339 -9.73 -18.66 -0.11
N VAL A 340 -10.59 -18.69 0.91
CA VAL A 340 -10.59 -19.76 1.92
C VAL A 340 -11.17 -21.06 1.36
N CYS A 341 -12.21 -20.99 0.54
CA CYS A 341 -12.88 -22.16 -0.01
C CYS A 341 -12.30 -22.60 -1.37
N TRP A 342 -11.13 -22.08 -1.76
CA TRP A 342 -10.52 -22.27 -3.07
C TRP A 342 -10.47 -23.75 -3.49
N ASP A 343 -10.01 -24.63 -2.60
CA ASP A 343 -9.88 -26.06 -2.91
C ASP A 343 -11.21 -26.79 -3.13
N ILE A 344 -12.32 -26.22 -2.66
CA ILE A 344 -13.67 -26.75 -2.87
C ILE A 344 -14.24 -26.26 -4.20
N ILE A 345 -14.06 -24.97 -4.52
CA ILE A 345 -14.81 -24.29 -5.59
C ILE A 345 -14.04 -24.13 -6.90
N LYS A 346 -12.72 -24.27 -6.91
CA LYS A 346 -11.83 -23.87 -8.03
C LYS A 346 -12.23 -24.46 -9.39
N SER A 347 -12.60 -25.73 -9.44
CA SER A 347 -12.94 -26.41 -10.70
C SER A 347 -14.25 -25.89 -11.29
N ASP A 348 -15.32 -25.79 -10.48
CA ASP A 348 -16.61 -25.25 -10.92
C ASP A 348 -16.51 -23.74 -11.27
N LEU A 349 -15.64 -22.99 -10.57
CA LEU A 349 -15.39 -21.58 -10.89
C LEU A 349 -14.67 -21.42 -12.23
N LEU A 350 -13.66 -22.25 -12.50
CA LEU A 350 -12.96 -22.24 -13.79
C LEU A 350 -13.91 -22.58 -14.94
N GLU A 351 -14.76 -23.60 -14.78
CA GLU A 351 -15.80 -23.97 -15.76
C GLU A 351 -16.74 -22.77 -16.04
N ALA A 352 -17.20 -22.09 -14.99
CA ALA A 352 -18.06 -20.91 -15.12
C ALA A 352 -17.37 -19.75 -15.85
N VAL A 353 -16.10 -19.48 -15.55
CA VAL A 353 -15.32 -18.43 -16.22
C VAL A 353 -15.07 -18.78 -17.67
N GLN A 354 -14.63 -20.02 -17.98
CA GLN A 354 -14.36 -20.46 -19.35
C GLN A 354 -15.64 -20.45 -20.21
N ALA A 355 -16.79 -20.85 -19.66
CA ALA A 355 -18.07 -20.76 -20.35
C ALA A 355 -18.38 -19.34 -20.83
N PHE A 356 -18.04 -18.32 -20.05
CA PHE A 356 -18.16 -16.93 -20.47
C PHE A 356 -17.21 -16.61 -21.65
N PHE A 357 -15.93 -16.98 -21.58
CA PHE A 357 -15.00 -16.73 -22.70
C PHE A 357 -15.39 -17.49 -23.97
N GLN A 358 -16.10 -18.61 -23.85
CA GLN A 358 -16.63 -19.40 -24.98
C GLN A 358 -17.92 -18.85 -25.60
N GLY A 359 -18.44 -17.70 -25.14
CA GLY A 359 -19.61 -17.04 -25.75
C GLY A 359 -20.86 -16.98 -24.88
N MET A 360 -20.87 -17.61 -23.70
CA MET A 360 -22.04 -17.57 -22.81
C MET A 360 -22.26 -16.16 -22.25
N ARG A 361 -23.49 -15.65 -22.32
CA ARG A 361 -23.85 -14.35 -21.74
C ARG A 361 -23.86 -14.43 -20.21
N LEU A 362 -23.44 -13.36 -19.54
CA LEU A 362 -23.52 -13.29 -18.09
C LEU A 362 -24.99 -13.32 -17.63
N PRO A 363 -25.39 -14.28 -16.79
CA PRO A 363 -26.76 -14.36 -16.28
C PRO A 363 -27.04 -13.24 -15.28
N ARG A 364 -28.33 -12.90 -15.07
CA ARG A 364 -28.74 -11.84 -14.13
C ARG A 364 -28.21 -12.05 -12.71
N CYS A 365 -28.04 -13.29 -12.28
CA CYS A 365 -27.45 -13.60 -10.97
C CYS A 365 -25.98 -13.17 -10.84
N PHE A 366 -25.22 -13.07 -11.93
CA PHE A 366 -23.86 -12.53 -11.94
C PHE A 366 -23.86 -11.01 -12.08
N THR A 367 -24.78 -10.46 -12.88
CA THR A 367 -24.77 -9.03 -13.25
C THR A 367 -25.58 -8.13 -12.34
N SER A 368 -26.38 -8.69 -11.43
CA SER A 368 -27.09 -7.94 -10.38
C SER A 368 -26.09 -7.16 -9.53
N THR A 369 -26.30 -5.85 -9.44
CA THR A 369 -25.38 -4.91 -8.82
C THR A 369 -26.15 -3.95 -7.90
N SER A 370 -25.63 -3.69 -6.70
CA SER A 370 -26.19 -2.68 -5.82
C SER A 370 -25.43 -1.37 -5.95
N ILE A 371 -26.12 -0.26 -6.22
CA ILE A 371 -25.54 1.09 -6.23
C ILE A 371 -25.60 1.63 -4.79
N ILE A 372 -24.45 1.79 -4.14
CA ILE A 372 -24.36 2.52 -2.87
C ILE A 372 -24.04 3.99 -3.13
N LEU A 373 -24.73 4.87 -2.41
CA LEU A 373 -24.58 6.32 -2.53
C LEU A 373 -23.64 6.84 -1.45
N LEU A 374 -22.54 7.46 -1.85
CA LEU A 374 -21.58 8.09 -0.95
C LEU A 374 -21.59 9.61 -1.16
N PRO A 375 -21.82 10.45 -0.11
CA PRO A 375 -21.75 11.89 -0.25
C PRO A 375 -20.37 12.36 -0.76
N LYS A 376 -20.36 13.26 -1.75
CA LYS A 376 -19.13 13.92 -2.26
C LYS A 376 -18.75 15.15 -1.44
N VAL A 377 -19.73 15.79 -0.83
CA VAL A 377 -19.61 17.04 -0.07
C VAL A 377 -20.40 16.92 1.24
N ALA A 378 -20.04 17.74 2.24
CA ALA A 378 -20.85 17.89 3.44
C ALA A 378 -22.21 18.52 3.07
N GLY A 379 -23.29 18.08 3.71
CA GLY A 379 -24.64 18.57 3.46
C GLY A 379 -25.19 18.25 2.06
N ALA A 380 -24.81 17.11 1.47
CA ALA A 380 -25.26 16.68 0.15
C ALA A 380 -26.80 16.68 0.04
N GLY A 381 -27.34 17.60 -0.77
CA GLY A 381 -28.78 17.86 -0.87
C GLY A 381 -29.41 17.46 -2.19
N GLN A 382 -28.62 17.09 -3.20
CA GLN A 382 -29.09 16.65 -4.51
C GLN A 382 -28.40 15.36 -4.95
N TRP A 383 -29.05 14.55 -5.81
CA TRP A 383 -28.48 13.27 -6.26
C TRP A 383 -27.12 13.40 -6.98
N LYS A 384 -26.83 14.55 -7.59
CA LYS A 384 -25.53 14.86 -8.22
C LYS A 384 -24.37 14.98 -7.20
N ASP A 385 -24.71 15.29 -5.95
CA ASP A 385 -23.78 15.44 -4.82
C ASP A 385 -23.38 14.08 -4.24
N PHE A 386 -24.00 12.99 -4.69
CA PHE A 386 -23.65 11.63 -4.32
C PHE A 386 -22.81 10.97 -5.41
N ARG A 387 -21.89 10.10 -4.99
CA ARG A 387 -21.09 9.23 -5.85
C ARG A 387 -21.73 7.83 -5.87
N PRO A 388 -22.23 7.35 -7.02
CA PRO A 388 -22.74 6.00 -7.12
C PRO A 388 -21.56 5.00 -7.18
N ILE A 389 -21.48 4.06 -6.25
CA ILE A 389 -20.50 2.97 -6.30
C ILE A 389 -21.24 1.66 -6.56
N SER A 390 -20.79 0.93 -7.59
CA SER A 390 -21.34 -0.37 -7.98
C SER A 390 -20.75 -1.50 -7.12
N LEU A 391 -21.58 -2.10 -6.28
CA LEU A 391 -21.26 -3.33 -5.54
C LEU A 391 -21.64 -4.54 -6.39
N CYS A 392 -20.72 -4.95 -7.26
CA CYS A 392 -20.90 -6.14 -8.11
C CYS A 392 -20.63 -7.44 -7.32
N ASN A 393 -21.31 -8.52 -7.68
CA ASN A 393 -21.00 -9.87 -7.19
C ASN A 393 -19.56 -10.26 -7.53
N VAL A 394 -18.90 -10.98 -6.62
CA VAL A 394 -17.48 -11.32 -6.75
C VAL A 394 -17.22 -12.19 -7.97
N CYS A 395 -18.14 -13.10 -8.33
CA CYS A 395 -18.07 -13.88 -9.57
C CYS A 395 -17.88 -13.01 -10.81
N SER A 396 -18.68 -11.95 -10.95
CA SER A 396 -18.61 -10.99 -12.07
C SER A 396 -17.33 -10.16 -12.01
N LYS A 397 -16.89 -9.76 -10.80
CA LYS A 397 -15.62 -9.06 -10.60
C LYS A 397 -14.41 -9.90 -11.00
N ILE A 398 -14.42 -11.22 -10.77
CA ILE A 398 -13.33 -12.13 -11.18
C ILE A 398 -13.18 -12.10 -12.70
N ILE A 399 -14.28 -12.26 -13.45
CA ILE A 399 -14.26 -12.21 -14.92
C ILE A 399 -13.79 -10.84 -15.43
N SER A 400 -14.35 -9.76 -14.86
CA SER A 400 -13.95 -8.38 -15.19
C SER A 400 -12.48 -8.11 -14.89
N LYS A 401 -11.95 -8.64 -13.77
CA LYS A 401 -10.55 -8.49 -13.37
C LYS A 401 -9.60 -9.25 -14.30
N LEU A 402 -9.96 -10.46 -14.75
CA LEU A 402 -9.21 -11.19 -15.78
C LEU A 402 -9.06 -10.36 -17.06
N VAL A 403 -10.18 -9.85 -17.59
CA VAL A 403 -10.16 -9.00 -18.80
C VAL A 403 -9.38 -7.71 -18.55
N SER A 404 -9.52 -7.09 -17.38
CA SER A 404 -8.76 -5.89 -17.00
C SER A 404 -7.26 -6.14 -16.94
N ASP A 405 -6.81 -7.27 -16.40
CA ASP A 405 -5.38 -7.58 -16.27
C ASP A 405 -4.75 -7.83 -17.64
N ARG A 406 -5.46 -8.52 -18.53
CA ARG A 406 -5.04 -8.69 -19.92
C ARG A 406 -5.01 -7.36 -20.67
N LEU A 407 -6.07 -6.54 -20.54
CA LEU A 407 -6.13 -5.22 -21.17
C LEU A 407 -4.99 -4.31 -20.70
N ALA A 408 -4.64 -4.36 -19.40
CA ALA A 408 -3.56 -3.57 -18.83
C ALA A 408 -2.20 -3.83 -19.51
N THR A 409 -1.97 -5.00 -20.09
CA THR A 409 -0.71 -5.32 -20.79
C THR A 409 -0.55 -4.55 -22.10
N VAL A 410 -1.65 -4.18 -22.77
CA VAL A 410 -1.63 -3.49 -24.07
C VAL A 410 -1.83 -1.98 -23.96
N LEU A 411 -2.51 -1.50 -22.91
CA LEU A 411 -2.80 -0.06 -22.72
C LEU A 411 -1.58 0.87 -22.87
N PRO A 412 -0.37 0.56 -22.34
CA PRO A 412 0.79 1.45 -22.46
C PRO A 412 1.20 1.75 -23.91
N THR A 413 0.90 0.84 -24.84
CA THR A 413 1.21 0.98 -26.28
C THR A 413 0.10 1.69 -27.05
N LEU A 414 -1.15 1.56 -26.62
CA LEU A 414 -2.31 2.16 -27.30
C LEU A 414 -2.53 3.63 -26.91
N ILE A 415 -2.31 3.94 -25.63
CA ILE A 415 -2.67 5.23 -25.05
C ILE A 415 -1.52 6.22 -25.18
N SER A 416 -1.79 7.43 -25.65
CA SER A 416 -0.83 8.51 -25.81
C SER A 416 -0.13 8.88 -24.50
N PRO A 417 1.11 9.37 -24.52
CA PRO A 417 1.94 9.48 -23.32
C PRO A 417 1.44 10.54 -22.31
N TRP A 418 0.58 11.47 -22.74
CA TRP A 418 0.02 12.54 -21.90
C TRP A 418 -1.20 12.12 -21.07
N GLN A 419 -1.79 10.95 -21.34
CA GLN A 419 -2.80 10.33 -20.49
C GLN A 419 -2.12 9.34 -19.53
N THR A 420 -2.01 9.71 -18.26
CA THR A 420 -1.32 8.91 -17.24
C THR A 420 -2.25 8.18 -16.29
N GLY A 421 -3.56 8.51 -16.30
CA GLY A 421 -4.55 7.84 -15.45
C GLY A 421 -4.81 6.41 -15.91
N PHE A 422 -4.80 5.46 -14.96
CA PHE A 422 -5.11 4.05 -15.17
C PHE A 422 -4.25 3.29 -16.21
N VAL A 423 -3.13 3.86 -16.66
CA VAL A 423 -2.17 3.19 -17.55
C VAL A 423 -0.99 2.65 -16.74
N PRO A 424 -0.70 1.32 -16.77
CA PRO A 424 0.43 0.75 -16.05
C PRO A 424 1.77 1.42 -16.39
N GLY A 425 2.63 1.59 -15.38
CA GLY A 425 3.93 2.24 -15.53
C GLY A 425 3.91 3.77 -15.53
N ARG A 426 2.74 4.41 -15.65
CA ARG A 426 2.61 5.88 -15.63
C ARG A 426 2.27 6.39 -14.23
N GLY A 427 2.83 7.54 -13.87
CA GLY A 427 2.70 8.10 -12.52
C GLY A 427 1.96 9.43 -12.50
N ILE A 428 0.99 9.57 -11.59
CA ILE A 428 0.26 10.83 -11.34
C ILE A 428 1.20 12.02 -11.05
N THR A 429 2.38 11.73 -10.49
CA THR A 429 3.40 12.72 -10.17
C THR A 429 3.90 13.47 -11.40
N ASP A 430 3.98 12.80 -12.55
CA ASP A 430 4.49 13.41 -13.79
C ASP A 430 3.57 14.54 -14.27
N ASN A 431 2.24 14.33 -14.21
CA ASN A 431 1.27 15.37 -14.54
C ASN A 431 1.44 16.60 -13.65
N ILE A 432 1.55 16.40 -12.34
CA ILE A 432 1.67 17.51 -11.38
C ILE A 432 2.96 18.29 -11.61
N LEU A 433 4.08 17.58 -11.78
CA LEU A 433 5.39 18.19 -11.99
C LEU A 433 5.47 18.92 -13.33
N LEU A 434 4.96 18.34 -14.42
CA LEU A 434 4.88 18.99 -15.72
C LEU A 434 3.99 20.22 -15.69
N THR A 435 2.79 20.14 -15.09
CA THR A 435 1.92 21.31 -14.94
C THR A 435 2.64 22.43 -14.19
N GLN A 436 3.35 22.11 -13.10
CA GLN A 436 4.09 23.10 -12.32
C GLN A 436 5.24 23.75 -13.13
N GLU A 437 5.89 23.00 -14.03
CA GLU A 437 6.90 23.51 -14.97
C GLU A 437 6.31 24.39 -16.08
N LEU A 438 5.18 23.97 -16.67
CA LEU A 438 4.47 24.72 -17.72
C LEU A 438 3.88 26.02 -17.18
N VAL A 439 3.47 26.05 -15.91
CA VAL A 439 3.01 27.28 -15.24
C VAL A 439 4.11 28.35 -15.15
N VAL A 440 5.39 27.96 -15.11
CA VAL A 440 6.52 28.90 -15.20
C VAL A 440 6.58 29.54 -16.59
N ASP A 441 6.32 28.74 -17.63
CA ASP A 441 6.30 29.19 -19.03
C ASP A 441 4.99 29.90 -19.43
N LEU A 442 3.95 29.86 -18.60
CA LEU A 442 2.70 30.59 -18.83
C LEU A 442 2.96 32.10 -18.96
N ASP A 443 3.84 32.69 -18.15
CA ASP A 443 4.09 34.14 -18.14
C ASP A 443 5.03 34.65 -19.25
N ARG A 444 5.44 33.81 -20.20
CA ARG A 444 6.28 34.23 -21.34
C ARG A 444 5.56 35.33 -22.14
N ARG A 445 6.27 36.41 -22.44
CA ARG A 445 5.75 37.55 -23.21
C ARG A 445 5.60 37.18 -24.69
N LEU A 446 4.37 37.07 -25.16
CA LEU A 446 4.01 36.61 -26.50
C LEU A 446 2.89 37.50 -27.08
N ARG A 447 2.80 37.59 -28.42
CA ARG A 447 1.70 38.30 -29.10
C ARG A 447 0.33 37.74 -28.75
N HIS A 448 0.18 36.42 -28.90
CA HIS A 448 -0.95 35.67 -28.34
C HIS A 448 -0.46 34.99 -27.06
N PRO A 449 -1.00 35.34 -25.89
CA PRO A 449 -0.56 34.76 -24.63
C PRO A 449 -0.76 33.25 -24.61
N ASN A 450 0.13 32.55 -23.89
CA ASN A 450 -0.09 31.17 -23.50
C ASN A 450 -1.39 31.06 -22.67
N LEU A 451 -2.15 29.99 -22.86
CA LEU A 451 -3.43 29.73 -22.22
C LEU A 451 -3.45 28.30 -21.69
N MET A 452 -3.82 28.13 -20.42
CA MET A 452 -4.05 26.81 -19.84
C MET A 452 -5.54 26.67 -19.51
N LEU A 453 -6.16 25.59 -19.98
CA LEU A 453 -7.56 25.26 -19.72
C LEU A 453 -7.62 24.05 -18.80
N LYS A 454 -8.55 24.04 -17.86
CA LYS A 454 -8.89 22.88 -17.04
C LYS A 454 -10.31 22.45 -17.39
N LEU A 455 -10.42 21.25 -17.94
CA LEU A 455 -11.69 20.64 -18.34
C LEU A 455 -12.24 19.79 -17.19
N ASP A 456 -13.53 19.94 -16.89
CA ASP A 456 -14.28 19.08 -15.97
C ASP A 456 -15.37 18.36 -16.75
N MET A 457 -15.46 17.03 -16.64
CA MET A 457 -16.39 16.20 -17.40
C MET A 457 -17.54 15.72 -16.51
N GLU A 458 -18.77 15.73 -17.05
CA GLU A 458 -19.95 15.29 -16.30
C GLU A 458 -20.07 13.77 -16.27
N LYS A 459 -20.04 13.18 -15.06
CA LYS A 459 -20.44 11.78 -14.80
C LYS A 459 -19.84 10.78 -15.79
N VAL A 460 -18.52 10.82 -15.90
CA VAL A 460 -17.73 10.22 -16.98
C VAL A 460 -17.92 8.73 -17.22
N TYR A 461 -18.13 7.93 -16.16
CA TYR A 461 -18.40 6.51 -16.31
C TYR A 461 -19.85 6.24 -16.73
N ASP A 462 -20.80 7.04 -16.24
CA ASP A 462 -22.23 6.79 -16.39
C ASP A 462 -22.75 7.17 -17.79
N ARG A 463 -22.10 8.14 -18.46
CA ARG A 463 -22.51 8.70 -19.75
C ARG A 463 -21.88 8.05 -20.99
N VAL A 464 -21.00 7.05 -20.83
CA VAL A 464 -20.34 6.39 -21.98
C VAL A 464 -21.37 5.72 -22.88
N GLU A 465 -21.50 6.17 -24.12
CA GLU A 465 -22.34 5.50 -25.12
C GLU A 465 -21.62 4.26 -25.67
N TRP A 466 -22.28 3.10 -25.58
CA TRP A 466 -21.69 1.82 -26.01
C TRP A 466 -21.35 1.76 -27.50
N PRO A 467 -22.15 2.31 -28.43
CA PRO A 467 -21.76 2.36 -29.84
C PRO A 467 -20.41 3.03 -30.08
N PHE A 468 -20.13 4.13 -29.36
CA PHE A 468 -18.84 4.82 -29.43
C PHE A 468 -17.70 3.98 -28.84
N LEU A 469 -17.94 3.30 -27.71
CA LEU A 469 -16.97 2.35 -27.14
C LEU A 469 -16.60 1.26 -28.16
N LEU A 470 -17.60 0.62 -28.78
CA LEU A 470 -17.38 -0.44 -29.76
C LEU A 470 -16.65 0.08 -31.01
N PHE A 471 -16.98 1.30 -31.45
CA PHE A 471 -16.26 1.98 -32.52
C PHE A 471 -14.78 2.15 -32.17
N MET A 472 -14.46 2.69 -30.99
CA MET A 472 -13.08 2.88 -30.56
C MET A 472 -12.31 1.56 -30.45
N LEU A 473 -12.90 0.51 -29.87
CA LEU A 473 -12.27 -0.81 -29.77
C LEU A 473 -11.89 -1.35 -31.16
N ARG A 474 -12.80 -1.30 -32.12
CA ARG A 474 -12.51 -1.73 -33.50
C ARG A 474 -11.40 -0.89 -34.14
N LYS A 475 -11.38 0.41 -33.86
CA LYS A 475 -10.36 1.32 -34.39
C LYS A 475 -8.98 1.17 -33.76
N PHE A 476 -8.87 0.52 -32.60
CA PHE A 476 -7.59 0.06 -32.02
C PHE A 476 -7.19 -1.34 -32.49
N GLY A 477 -7.96 -1.98 -33.39
CA GLY A 477 -7.64 -3.31 -33.93
C GLY A 477 -8.01 -4.48 -33.02
N PHE A 478 -8.95 -4.29 -32.07
CA PHE A 478 -9.50 -5.41 -31.31
C PHE A 478 -10.31 -6.32 -32.25
N ALA A 479 -10.01 -7.62 -32.23
CA ALA A 479 -10.75 -8.62 -32.99
C ALA A 479 -12.18 -8.75 -32.46
N GLU A 480 -13.15 -9.05 -33.34
CA GLU A 480 -14.58 -9.06 -32.97
C GLU A 480 -14.90 -10.00 -31.80
N HIS A 481 -14.18 -11.12 -31.64
CA HIS A 481 -14.37 -12.00 -30.50
C HIS A 481 -13.98 -11.33 -29.16
N VAL A 482 -12.93 -10.50 -29.13
CA VAL A 482 -12.53 -9.71 -27.94
C VAL A 482 -13.53 -8.58 -27.70
N VAL A 483 -13.98 -7.92 -28.77
CA VAL A 483 -15.02 -6.88 -28.70
C VAL A 483 -16.31 -7.46 -28.10
N ASP A 484 -16.72 -8.66 -28.50
CA ASP A 484 -17.87 -9.37 -27.94
C ASP A 484 -17.69 -9.71 -26.45
N ILE A 485 -16.52 -10.21 -26.04
CA ILE A 485 -16.20 -10.44 -24.61
C ILE A 485 -16.40 -9.16 -23.79
N ILE A 486 -15.83 -8.03 -24.25
CA ILE A 486 -15.96 -6.74 -23.57
C ILE A 486 -17.42 -6.28 -23.56
N PHE A 487 -18.14 -6.41 -24.68
CA PHE A 487 -19.52 -5.98 -24.78
C PHE A 487 -20.46 -6.78 -23.87
N ARG A 488 -20.28 -8.10 -23.77
CA ARG A 488 -21.08 -8.96 -22.87
C ARG A 488 -20.85 -8.64 -21.38
N LEU A 489 -19.68 -8.10 -21.01
CA LEU A 489 -19.41 -7.60 -19.65
C LEU A 489 -20.21 -6.34 -19.30
N VAL A 490 -20.38 -5.43 -20.26
CA VAL A 490 -21.00 -4.12 -20.00
C VAL A 490 -22.50 -4.08 -20.29
N SER A 491 -22.99 -4.88 -21.24
CA SER A 491 -24.34 -4.72 -21.83
C SER A 491 -25.51 -5.32 -21.05
N ASN A 492 -25.27 -6.25 -20.12
CA ASN A 492 -26.33 -6.95 -19.36
C ASN A 492 -26.32 -6.65 -17.86
N ASN A 493 -26.07 -5.40 -17.47
CA ASN A 493 -26.00 -5.01 -16.07
C ASN A 493 -27.35 -4.53 -15.50
N TRP A 494 -27.70 -5.07 -14.33
CA TRP A 494 -28.96 -4.78 -13.61
C TRP A 494 -28.66 -4.14 -12.25
N PHE A 495 -29.34 -3.04 -11.95
CA PHE A 495 -29.06 -2.22 -10.79
C PHE A 495 -30.25 -2.10 -9.84
N SER A 496 -29.95 -2.11 -8.55
CA SER A 496 -30.82 -1.61 -7.48
C SER A 496 -30.09 -0.52 -6.71
N VAL A 497 -30.78 0.54 -6.29
CA VAL A 497 -30.18 1.63 -5.51
C VAL A 497 -30.33 1.34 -4.02
N LEU A 498 -29.23 1.35 -3.27
CA LEU A 498 -29.25 1.22 -1.82
C LEU A 498 -29.49 2.60 -1.19
N VAL A 499 -30.71 2.81 -0.69
CA VAL A 499 -31.08 4.01 0.07
C VAL A 499 -31.19 3.63 1.53
N ASN A 500 -30.32 4.21 2.36
CA ASN A 500 -30.26 3.97 3.81
C ASN A 500 -30.17 2.48 4.20
N GLY A 501 -29.51 1.67 3.35
CA GLY A 501 -29.25 0.25 3.59
C GLY A 501 -30.27 -0.71 2.97
N GLU A 502 -31.35 -0.22 2.37
CA GLU A 502 -32.36 -1.04 1.70
C GLU A 502 -32.30 -0.90 0.16
N PRO A 503 -32.36 -2.02 -0.58
CA PRO A 503 -32.40 -1.99 -2.05
C PRO A 503 -33.76 -1.46 -2.55
N SER A 504 -33.70 -0.54 -3.50
CA SER A 504 -34.86 0.09 -4.13
C SER A 504 -34.74 0.02 -5.66
N GLY A 505 -35.84 -0.36 -6.32
CA GLY A 505 -35.91 -0.55 -7.77
C GLY A 505 -35.10 -1.74 -8.30
N PHE A 506 -35.31 -2.06 -9.57
CA PHE A 506 -34.51 -3.05 -10.31
C PHE A 506 -34.59 -2.75 -11.81
N PHE A 507 -33.56 -2.12 -12.37
CA PHE A 507 -33.55 -1.63 -13.75
C PHE A 507 -32.28 -2.03 -14.50
N LYS A 508 -32.37 -2.08 -15.84
CA LYS A 508 -31.24 -2.41 -16.71
C LYS A 508 -30.61 -1.12 -17.25
N SER A 509 -29.29 -1.08 -17.33
CA SER A 509 -28.57 -0.01 -18.04
C SER A 509 -28.59 -0.24 -19.56
N THR A 510 -28.60 0.85 -20.31
CA THR A 510 -28.40 0.84 -21.77
C THR A 510 -27.20 1.70 -22.21
N ARG A 511 -26.51 2.35 -21.26
CA ARG A 511 -25.25 3.06 -21.44
C ARG A 511 -24.41 3.07 -20.16
N GLY A 512 -23.18 3.49 -20.28
CA GLY A 512 -22.24 3.66 -19.18
C GLY A 512 -21.46 2.39 -18.85
N VAL A 513 -20.48 2.54 -17.99
CA VAL A 513 -19.65 1.47 -17.43
C VAL A 513 -19.69 1.54 -15.90
N ARG A 514 -19.57 0.40 -15.22
CA ARG A 514 -19.81 0.31 -13.76
C ARG A 514 -18.70 1.00 -12.97
N GLN A 515 -19.05 1.98 -12.14
CA GLN A 515 -18.09 2.64 -11.25
C GLN A 515 -17.69 1.70 -10.09
N GLY A 516 -16.44 1.24 -10.07
CA GLY A 516 -15.91 0.26 -9.10
C GLY A 516 -15.69 -1.14 -9.66
N ASP A 517 -15.94 -1.34 -10.95
CA ASP A 517 -15.65 -2.57 -11.69
C ASP A 517 -14.23 -2.53 -12.30
N PRO A 518 -13.39 -3.58 -12.17
CA PRO A 518 -11.99 -3.53 -12.59
C PRO A 518 -11.73 -3.12 -14.04
N VAL A 519 -12.56 -3.56 -14.99
CA VAL A 519 -12.36 -3.28 -16.42
C VAL A 519 -12.72 -1.84 -16.83
N SER A 520 -13.64 -1.19 -16.10
CA SER A 520 -14.20 0.12 -16.47
C SER A 520 -13.17 1.23 -16.70
N PRO A 521 -12.11 1.40 -15.87
CA PRO A 521 -11.10 2.43 -16.08
C PRO A 521 -10.32 2.24 -17.39
N GLY A 522 -9.97 1.01 -17.76
CA GLY A 522 -9.27 0.72 -19.01
C GLY A 522 -10.13 1.06 -20.24
N LEU A 523 -11.41 0.71 -20.20
CA LEU A 523 -12.36 1.06 -21.26
C LEU A 523 -12.58 2.57 -21.38
N PHE A 524 -12.67 3.27 -20.24
CA PHE A 524 -12.82 4.71 -20.23
C PHE A 524 -11.61 5.42 -20.85
N VAL A 525 -10.39 4.99 -20.54
CA VAL A 525 -9.18 5.60 -21.08
C VAL A 525 -9.09 5.40 -22.60
N LEU A 526 -9.51 4.26 -23.15
CA LEU A 526 -9.59 4.04 -24.61
C LEU A 526 -10.55 5.02 -25.29
N ILE A 527 -11.66 5.36 -24.65
CA ILE A 527 -12.63 6.35 -25.16
C ILE A 527 -12.04 7.76 -25.08
N ALA A 528 -11.48 8.12 -23.92
CA ALA A 528 -10.89 9.44 -23.68
C ALA A 528 -9.69 9.71 -24.60
N GLU A 529 -9.06 8.68 -25.13
CA GLU A 529 -7.96 8.79 -26.09
C GLU A 529 -8.37 9.49 -27.39
N PHE A 530 -9.63 9.37 -27.83
CA PHE A 530 -10.15 10.14 -28.96
C PHE A 530 -10.04 11.64 -28.69
N LEU A 531 -10.48 12.08 -27.51
CA LEU A 531 -10.41 13.49 -27.10
C LEU A 531 -8.95 13.97 -27.08
N GLY A 532 -8.07 13.23 -26.40
CA GLY A 532 -6.66 13.60 -26.27
C GLY A 532 -5.92 13.69 -27.61
N ARG A 533 -6.06 12.68 -28.48
CA ARG A 533 -5.43 12.69 -29.80
C ARG A 533 -6.04 13.71 -30.74
N GLY A 534 -7.35 13.93 -30.66
CA GLY A 534 -8.03 14.97 -31.43
C GLY A 534 -7.55 16.37 -31.05
N LEU A 535 -7.41 16.66 -29.75
CA LEU A 535 -6.80 17.91 -29.27
C LEU A 535 -5.38 18.08 -29.77
N HIS A 536 -4.57 17.02 -29.67
CA HIS A 536 -3.20 17.06 -30.16
C HIS A 536 -3.16 17.35 -31.66
N HIS A 537 -3.92 16.62 -32.47
CA HIS A 537 -3.98 16.82 -33.92
C HIS A 537 -4.45 18.23 -34.30
N LEU A 538 -5.48 18.76 -33.62
CA LEU A 538 -5.99 20.11 -33.82
C LEU A 538 -4.91 21.17 -33.59
N LEU A 539 -4.17 21.05 -32.48
CA LEU A 539 -3.08 21.97 -32.12
C LEU A 539 -1.81 21.76 -32.96
N ASP A 540 -1.60 20.55 -33.48
CA ASP A 540 -0.44 20.21 -34.30
C ASP A 540 -0.60 20.76 -35.74
N SER A 541 -1.83 20.72 -36.27
CA SER A 541 -2.20 21.22 -37.61
C SER A 541 -1.89 22.70 -37.82
N GLN A 542 -1.86 23.48 -36.74
CA GLN A 542 -1.50 24.90 -36.76
C GLN A 542 -0.43 25.14 -35.68
N PRO A 543 0.88 25.13 -36.00
CA PRO A 543 1.95 25.23 -35.01
C PRO A 543 1.86 26.48 -34.12
N HIS A 544 1.27 27.55 -34.64
CA HIS A 544 1.01 28.78 -33.92
C HIS A 544 -0.19 28.68 -32.95
N TRP A 545 -0.84 27.54 -32.75
CA TRP A 545 -1.82 27.32 -31.67
C TRP A 545 -1.20 26.63 -30.46
N ARG A 546 0.03 26.12 -30.60
CA ARG A 546 0.73 25.38 -29.55
C ARG A 546 1.17 26.31 -28.42
N PHE A 547 1.09 25.79 -27.20
CA PHE A 547 1.68 26.43 -26.03
C PHE A 547 3.20 26.54 -26.21
N VAL A 548 3.75 27.71 -25.93
CA VAL A 548 5.19 27.96 -26.07
C VAL A 548 5.89 27.69 -24.73
N SER A 549 6.75 26.67 -24.68
CA SER A 549 7.56 26.30 -23.52
C SER A 549 9.05 26.24 -23.85
N ALA A 550 9.91 26.21 -22.81
CA ALA A 550 11.34 25.95 -22.98
C ALA A 550 11.70 24.45 -23.08
N GLY A 551 10.78 23.55 -22.69
CA GLY A 551 10.93 22.11 -22.87
C GLY A 551 10.18 21.61 -24.11
N THR A 552 9.90 20.30 -24.14
CA THR A 552 9.14 19.65 -25.22
C THR A 552 7.68 20.13 -25.30
N VAL A 553 7.03 19.90 -26.45
CA VAL A 553 5.63 20.28 -26.66
C VAL A 553 4.71 19.38 -25.85
N VAL A 554 3.85 19.99 -25.05
CA VAL A 554 2.82 19.30 -24.25
C VAL A 554 1.45 19.86 -24.64
N PRO A 555 0.65 19.20 -25.49
CA PRO A 555 -0.64 19.71 -25.95
C PRO A 555 -1.71 19.65 -24.84
N TYR A 556 -1.67 18.59 -24.03
CA TYR A 556 -2.56 18.39 -22.90
C TYR A 556 -1.89 17.48 -21.86
N LEU A 557 -2.48 17.39 -20.67
CA LEU A 557 -2.17 16.39 -19.65
C LEU A 557 -3.48 15.87 -19.09
N ALA A 558 -3.64 14.55 -19.04
CA ALA A 558 -4.84 13.92 -18.51
C ALA A 558 -4.49 12.89 -17.43
N PHE A 559 -5.29 12.85 -16.37
CA PHE A 559 -5.33 11.76 -15.42
C PHE A 559 -6.76 11.23 -15.37
N ALA A 560 -7.06 10.28 -16.26
CA ALA A 560 -8.41 9.87 -16.59
C ALA A 560 -9.22 11.06 -17.12
N ASP A 561 -10.24 11.51 -16.39
CA ASP A 561 -11.14 12.61 -16.76
C ASP A 561 -10.63 14.01 -16.41
N ASP A 562 -9.73 14.12 -15.42
CA ASP A 562 -9.09 15.40 -15.08
C ASP A 562 -8.09 15.78 -16.19
N MET A 563 -8.48 16.71 -17.07
CA MET A 563 -7.67 17.12 -18.22
C MET A 563 -7.27 18.61 -18.16
N LEU A 564 -6.00 18.88 -18.39
CA LEU A 564 -5.45 20.21 -18.64
C LEU A 564 -5.06 20.33 -20.12
N ILE A 565 -5.45 21.41 -20.78
CA ILE A 565 -5.12 21.69 -22.18
C ILE A 565 -4.20 22.91 -22.22
N PHE A 566 -3.13 22.83 -23.00
CA PHE A 566 -2.15 23.91 -23.14
C PHE A 566 -2.17 24.43 -24.57
N THR A 567 -2.56 25.69 -24.72
CA THR A 567 -2.79 26.32 -26.03
C THR A 567 -2.46 27.82 -25.98
N ARG A 568 -2.91 28.61 -26.96
CA ARG A 568 -2.79 30.07 -26.99
C ARG A 568 -4.14 30.76 -27.00
N CYS A 569 -4.18 31.97 -26.44
CA CYS A 569 -5.35 32.83 -26.47
C CYS A 569 -5.49 33.51 -27.85
N SER A 570 -6.10 32.80 -28.80
CA SER A 570 -6.51 33.31 -30.12
C SER A 570 -7.98 32.96 -30.38
N GLU A 571 -8.72 33.84 -31.04
CA GLU A 571 -10.12 33.63 -31.40
C GLU A 571 -10.31 32.41 -32.31
N GLU A 572 -9.47 32.26 -33.34
CA GLU A 572 -9.55 31.12 -34.26
C GLU A 572 -9.35 29.79 -33.53
N CYS A 573 -8.34 29.74 -32.66
CA CYS A 573 -8.01 28.55 -31.87
C CYS A 573 -9.14 28.19 -30.89
N LEU A 574 -9.72 29.18 -30.22
CA LEU A 574 -10.82 28.95 -29.26
C LEU A 574 -12.10 28.49 -29.96
N SER A 575 -12.40 29.05 -31.14
CA SER A 575 -13.54 28.65 -31.96
C SER A 575 -13.38 27.20 -32.46
N ALA A 576 -12.20 26.86 -32.99
CA ALA A 576 -11.89 25.50 -33.44
C ALA A 576 -11.95 24.48 -32.30
N LEU A 577 -11.43 24.84 -31.12
CA LEU A 577 -11.50 24.01 -29.93
C LEU A 577 -12.97 23.79 -29.48
N LYS A 578 -13.79 24.83 -29.50
CA LYS A 578 -15.22 24.73 -29.16
C LYS A 578 -15.95 23.79 -30.11
N GLY A 579 -15.73 23.94 -31.43
CA GLY A 579 -16.31 23.05 -32.45
C GLY A 579 -15.95 21.59 -32.19
N PHE A 580 -14.65 21.31 -32.05
CA PHE A 580 -14.16 19.96 -31.75
C PHE A 580 -14.76 19.37 -30.46
N LEU A 581 -14.87 20.15 -29.39
CA LEU A 581 -15.49 19.69 -28.15
C LEU A 581 -16.98 19.40 -28.32
N SER A 582 -17.71 20.16 -29.13
CA SER A 582 -19.12 19.88 -29.45
C SER A 582 -19.26 18.55 -30.20
N ASP A 583 -18.46 18.34 -31.25
CA ASP A 583 -18.49 17.10 -32.05
C ASP A 583 -18.14 15.87 -31.19
N TYR A 584 -17.16 16.01 -30.31
CA TYR A 584 -16.79 14.96 -29.36
C TYR A 584 -17.94 14.60 -28.40
N GLN A 585 -18.61 15.61 -27.85
CA GLN A 585 -19.72 15.39 -26.91
C GLN A 585 -20.90 14.69 -27.60
N GLU A 586 -21.20 15.05 -28.85
CA GLU A 586 -22.25 14.42 -29.64
C GLU A 586 -21.94 12.95 -29.94
N ALA A 587 -20.71 12.65 -30.39
CA ALA A 587 -20.32 11.30 -30.77
C ALA A 587 -20.17 10.35 -29.57
N SER A 588 -19.54 10.82 -28.48
CA SER A 588 -19.19 9.98 -27.32
C SER A 588 -20.28 9.89 -26.24
N GLY A 589 -21.23 10.84 -26.24
CA GLY A 589 -22.22 11.06 -25.19
C GLY A 589 -21.65 11.68 -23.90
N GLN A 590 -20.32 11.91 -23.84
CA GLN A 590 -19.71 12.65 -22.74
C GLN A 590 -20.08 14.13 -22.82
N ARG A 591 -20.10 14.83 -21.68
CA ARG A 591 -20.42 16.26 -21.62
C ARG A 591 -19.40 17.03 -20.81
N VAL A 592 -19.02 18.20 -21.28
CA VAL A 592 -18.17 19.16 -20.59
C VAL A 592 -19.02 19.94 -19.59
N ASN A 593 -18.59 19.97 -18.33
CA ASN A 593 -19.17 20.84 -17.33
C ASN A 593 -18.59 22.25 -17.46
N VAL A 594 -19.25 23.11 -18.23
CA VAL A 594 -18.79 24.48 -18.51
C VAL A 594 -18.62 25.29 -17.20
N THR A 595 -19.50 25.10 -16.22
CA THR A 595 -19.47 25.83 -14.94
C THR A 595 -18.26 25.49 -14.08
N LYS A 596 -17.84 24.21 -14.08
CA LYS A 596 -16.68 23.73 -13.32
C LYS A 596 -15.37 23.81 -14.10
N SER A 597 -15.45 23.87 -15.42
CA SER A 597 -14.29 24.09 -16.28
C SER A 597 -13.77 25.52 -16.11
N SER A 598 -12.45 25.66 -16.17
CA SER A 598 -11.78 26.92 -15.88
C SER A 598 -10.60 27.19 -16.80
N PHE A 599 -10.11 28.43 -16.81
CA PHE A 599 -8.92 28.81 -17.55
C PHE A 599 -7.97 29.68 -16.75
N PHE A 600 -6.71 29.69 -17.16
CA PHE A 600 -5.62 30.43 -16.54
C PHE A 600 -4.87 31.20 -17.61
N LEU A 601 -4.70 32.49 -17.36
CA LEU A 601 -3.95 33.42 -18.22
C LEU A 601 -2.67 33.90 -17.53
N PRO A 602 -1.73 34.47 -18.31
CA PRO A 602 -0.55 35.11 -17.76
C PRO A 602 -0.91 36.27 -16.84
N SER A 603 0.00 36.57 -15.89
CA SER A 603 -0.18 37.66 -14.92
C SER A 603 -0.36 39.04 -15.56
N TRP A 604 0.14 39.21 -16.78
CA TRP A 604 0.07 40.43 -17.56
C TRP A 604 -1.04 40.46 -18.62
N ALA A 605 -1.88 39.42 -18.70
CA ALA A 605 -2.95 39.36 -19.68
C ALA A 605 -4.00 40.45 -19.48
N SER A 606 -4.53 41.00 -20.56
CA SER A 606 -5.51 42.10 -20.52
C SER A 606 -6.93 41.59 -20.23
N PRO A 607 -7.84 42.45 -19.70
CA PRO A 607 -9.25 42.10 -19.53
C PRO A 607 -9.94 41.70 -20.85
N GLY A 608 -9.50 42.26 -21.98
CA GLY A 608 -10.01 41.86 -23.30
C GLY A 608 -9.70 40.39 -23.64
N GLN A 609 -8.50 39.91 -23.29
CA GLN A 609 -8.12 38.51 -23.49
C GLN A 609 -8.90 37.57 -22.56
N GLU A 610 -9.21 38.00 -21.35
CA GLU A 610 -10.07 37.26 -20.44
C GLU A 610 -11.50 37.11 -20.99
N GLN A 611 -12.07 38.22 -21.47
CA GLN A 611 -13.39 38.21 -22.10
C GLN A 611 -13.43 37.34 -23.36
N LEU A 612 -12.34 37.30 -24.15
CA LEU A 612 -12.25 36.45 -25.34
C LEU A 612 -12.42 34.97 -24.99
N VAL A 613 -11.71 34.47 -23.97
CA VAL A 613 -11.83 33.07 -23.53
C VAL A 613 -13.22 32.79 -22.97
N HIS A 614 -13.77 33.71 -22.17
CA HIS A 614 -15.10 33.55 -21.60
C HIS A 614 -16.19 33.52 -22.68
N ARG A 615 -16.14 34.38 -23.71
CA ARG A 615 -17.09 34.36 -24.84
C ARG A 615 -16.92 33.13 -25.72
N GLY A 616 -15.68 32.72 -25.97
CA GLY A 616 -15.37 31.54 -26.78
C GLY A 616 -15.88 30.25 -26.15
N LEU A 617 -15.44 29.95 -24.92
CA LEU A 617 -15.65 28.64 -24.28
C LEU A 617 -16.70 28.64 -23.15
N GLY A 618 -17.04 29.80 -22.59
CA GLY A 618 -17.92 29.89 -21.41
C GLY A 618 -17.25 29.51 -20.09
N PHE A 619 -15.93 29.28 -20.08
CA PHE A 619 -15.18 28.89 -18.89
C PHE A 619 -14.91 30.09 -17.97
N ASN A 620 -14.70 29.82 -16.68
CA ASN A 620 -14.40 30.85 -15.69
C ASN A 620 -12.89 31.00 -15.46
N ARG A 621 -12.41 32.24 -15.29
CA ARG A 621 -11.01 32.49 -14.93
C ARG A 621 -10.73 31.99 -13.52
N GLN A 622 -9.62 31.27 -13.34
CA GLN A 622 -9.07 30.92 -12.03
C GLN A 622 -7.71 31.57 -11.79
N THR A 623 -7.35 31.70 -10.52
CA THR A 623 -6.09 32.27 -10.05
C THR A 623 -5.22 31.21 -9.37
N PHE A 624 -3.93 31.50 -9.23
CA PHE A 624 -3.00 30.65 -8.48
C PHE A 624 -2.97 31.05 -7.00
N PRO A 625 -2.83 30.10 -6.06
CA PRO A 625 -2.71 28.67 -6.29
C PRO A 625 -4.06 27.98 -6.52
N PHE A 626 -4.06 26.86 -7.26
CA PHE A 626 -5.23 25.99 -7.40
C PHE A 626 -4.86 24.53 -7.12
N THR A 627 -5.85 23.70 -6.77
CA THR A 627 -5.62 22.27 -6.51
C THR A 627 -5.79 21.46 -7.81
N TYR A 628 -4.75 20.72 -8.17
CA TYR A 628 -4.75 19.76 -9.28
C TYR A 628 -4.28 18.41 -8.77
N LEU A 629 -5.08 17.36 -8.99
CA LEU A 629 -4.79 15.99 -8.54
C LEU A 629 -4.39 15.93 -7.06
N GLY A 630 -5.01 16.75 -6.21
CA GLY A 630 -4.74 16.81 -4.77
C GLY A 630 -3.43 17.52 -4.36
N ALA A 631 -2.71 18.16 -5.28
CA ALA A 631 -1.56 19.01 -4.98
C ALA A 631 -1.82 20.48 -5.38
N PRO A 632 -1.32 21.46 -4.60
CA PRO A 632 -1.40 22.86 -4.98
C PRO A 632 -0.39 23.19 -6.09
N ILE A 633 -0.90 23.71 -7.20
CA ILE A 633 -0.12 24.32 -8.28
C ILE A 633 -0.05 25.82 -8.01
N TYR A 634 1.15 26.39 -8.02
CA TYR A 634 1.38 27.78 -7.58
C TYR A 634 2.36 28.53 -8.48
N LYS A 635 2.38 29.86 -8.35
CA LYS A 635 3.40 30.74 -8.94
C LYS A 635 4.24 31.39 -7.84
N GLY A 636 5.52 31.65 -8.13
CA GLY A 636 6.42 32.36 -7.23
C GLY A 636 7.04 31.50 -6.13
N ARG A 637 7.17 32.07 -4.92
CA ARG A 637 7.90 31.44 -3.80
C ARG A 637 7.03 30.39 -3.09
N ARG A 638 7.68 29.31 -2.66
CA ARG A 638 7.08 28.31 -1.76
C ARG A 638 6.80 28.94 -0.40
N CYS A 639 5.55 28.97 0.02
CA CYS A 639 5.12 29.49 1.32
C CYS A 639 4.39 28.43 2.14
N GLY A 640 4.39 28.59 3.47
CA GLY A 640 3.77 27.62 4.40
C GLY A 640 2.27 27.42 4.17
N ILE A 641 1.58 28.47 3.73
CA ILE A 641 0.13 28.47 3.46
C ILE A 641 -0.30 27.45 2.40
N LEU A 642 0.58 27.08 1.47
CA LEU A 642 0.31 26.02 0.48
C LEU A 642 0.07 24.65 1.13
N PHE A 643 0.51 24.47 2.38
CA PHE A 643 0.43 23.21 3.12
C PHE A 643 -0.57 23.26 4.28
N ASP A 644 -1.30 24.37 4.47
CA ASP A 644 -2.29 24.45 5.55
C ASP A 644 -3.44 23.43 5.35
N GLY A 645 -3.79 23.13 4.10
CA GLY A 645 -4.80 22.10 3.80
C GLY A 645 -4.41 20.70 4.31
N ILE A 646 -3.14 20.29 4.20
CA ILE A 646 -2.71 18.98 4.73
C ILE A 646 -2.65 18.99 6.26
N VAL A 647 -2.29 20.12 6.87
CA VAL A 647 -2.31 20.29 8.32
C VAL A 647 -3.75 20.21 8.85
N SER A 648 -4.69 20.93 8.23
CA SER A 648 -6.13 20.88 8.56
C SER A 648 -6.68 19.45 8.40
N LYS A 649 -6.30 18.75 7.33
CA LYS A 649 -6.69 17.35 7.11
C LYS A 649 -6.13 16.40 8.17
N MET A 650 -4.93 16.63 8.68
CA MET A 650 -4.40 15.85 9.81
C MET A 650 -5.15 16.17 11.10
N ARG A 651 -5.42 17.46 11.39
CA ARG A 651 -6.17 17.89 12.58
C ARG A 651 -7.59 17.33 12.61
N SER A 652 -8.35 17.49 11.53
CA SER A 652 -9.70 16.89 11.43
C SER A 652 -9.66 15.39 11.67
N ARG A 653 -8.68 14.65 11.14
CA ARG A 653 -8.54 13.20 11.43
C ARG A 653 -8.33 12.91 12.92
N LEU A 654 -7.62 13.78 13.65
CA LEU A 654 -7.38 13.66 15.09
C LEU A 654 -8.64 13.97 15.90
N GLU A 655 -9.36 15.03 15.55
CA GLU A 655 -10.61 15.47 16.22
C GLU A 655 -11.70 14.38 16.14
N HIS A 656 -11.71 13.59 15.06
CA HIS A 656 -12.70 12.55 14.82
C HIS A 656 -12.39 11.20 15.47
N TRP A 657 -11.16 11.00 15.95
CA TRP A 657 -10.85 9.79 16.71
C TRP A 657 -11.32 10.01 18.13
N SER A 658 -12.14 9.10 18.64
CA SER A 658 -12.50 9.02 20.04
C SER A 658 -11.22 8.87 20.88
N MET A 659 -10.55 9.98 21.18
CA MET A 659 -9.22 10.02 21.81
C MET A 659 -9.24 9.35 23.19
N LYS A 660 -10.44 9.18 23.78
CA LYS A 660 -10.71 8.49 25.04
C LYS A 660 -10.65 6.94 24.93
N LEU A 661 -10.77 6.34 23.74
CA LEU A 661 -10.95 4.88 23.58
C LEU A 661 -9.69 4.09 23.16
N LEU A 662 -8.57 4.76 22.86
CA LEU A 662 -7.37 4.14 22.28
C LEU A 662 -6.24 4.00 23.32
N SER A 663 -5.61 2.82 23.36
CA SER A 663 -4.37 2.59 24.09
C SER A 663 -3.18 3.34 23.43
N PHE A 664 -2.06 3.51 24.14
CA PHE A 664 -0.83 4.01 23.52
C PHE A 664 -0.34 3.12 22.37
N GLY A 665 -0.58 1.80 22.43
CA GLY A 665 -0.32 0.88 21.31
C GLY A 665 -1.18 1.21 20.09
N GLY A 666 -2.48 1.42 20.28
CA GLY A 666 -3.39 1.85 19.21
C GLY A 666 -3.02 3.21 18.62
N LYS A 667 -2.60 4.18 19.46
CA LYS A 667 -2.08 5.48 19.01
C LYS A 667 -0.79 5.34 18.20
N LEU A 668 0.14 4.48 18.62
CA LEU A 668 1.39 4.23 17.90
C LEU A 668 1.11 3.71 16.48
N VAL A 669 0.22 2.73 16.35
CA VAL A 669 -0.22 2.16 15.07
C VAL A 669 -0.86 3.23 14.17
N LEU A 670 -1.78 4.04 14.73
CA LEU A 670 -2.45 5.12 14.01
C LEU A 670 -1.51 6.23 13.54
N ALA A 671 -0.59 6.64 14.41
CA ALA A 671 0.41 7.64 14.07
C ALA A 671 1.30 7.15 12.92
N ARG A 672 1.74 5.89 12.99
CA ARG A 672 2.62 5.28 11.99
C ARG A 672 1.93 5.04 10.65
N HIS A 673 0.74 4.45 10.65
CA HIS A 673 0.10 3.96 9.43
C HIS A 673 -0.91 4.93 8.81
N VAL A 674 -1.48 5.83 9.62
CA VAL A 674 -2.48 6.79 9.14
C VAL A 674 -1.88 8.19 9.08
N LEU A 675 -1.51 8.78 10.23
CA LEU A 675 -1.08 10.19 10.27
C LEU A 675 0.19 10.43 9.45
N ALA A 676 1.22 9.62 9.65
CA ALA A 676 2.47 9.75 8.91
C ALA A 676 2.29 9.51 7.40
N SER A 677 1.27 8.76 6.98
CA SER A 677 1.02 8.49 5.55
C SER A 677 0.37 9.66 4.81
N LEU A 678 -0.41 10.51 5.51
CA LEU A 678 -1.21 11.58 4.89
C LEU A 678 -0.36 12.57 4.08
N PRO A 679 0.79 13.06 4.59
CA PRO A 679 1.63 14.01 3.84
C PRO A 679 2.43 13.35 2.71
N MET A 680 2.62 12.03 2.71
CA MET A 680 3.56 11.33 1.81
C MET A 680 3.23 11.53 0.33
N TYR A 681 1.95 11.68 -0.01
CA TYR A 681 1.54 12.02 -1.37
C TYR A 681 2.07 13.38 -1.82
N LEU A 682 1.89 14.41 -0.98
CA LEU A 682 2.36 15.76 -1.29
C LEU A 682 3.90 15.84 -1.29
N LEU A 683 4.57 15.14 -0.38
CA LEU A 683 6.04 15.10 -0.32
C LEU A 683 6.69 14.47 -1.57
N GLN A 684 5.95 13.69 -2.36
CA GLN A 684 6.45 13.17 -3.63
C GLN A 684 6.63 14.28 -4.66
N VAL A 685 5.68 15.21 -4.75
CA VAL A 685 5.65 16.25 -5.80
C VAL A 685 6.13 17.61 -5.33
N LEU A 686 6.01 17.90 -4.04
CA LEU A 686 6.43 19.15 -3.41
C LEU A 686 7.51 18.90 -2.36
N ASP A 687 8.38 19.90 -2.20
CA ASP A 687 9.37 19.96 -1.13
C ASP A 687 8.97 21.10 -0.17
N PRO A 688 8.36 20.79 0.99
CA PRO A 688 7.84 21.80 1.91
C PRO A 688 8.94 22.54 2.69
N PRO A 689 8.69 23.78 3.14
CA PRO A 689 9.58 24.45 4.09
C PRO A 689 9.75 23.65 5.39
N LYS A 690 10.93 23.73 6.01
CA LYS A 690 11.26 23.04 7.28
C LYS A 690 10.19 23.27 8.37
N ALA A 691 9.68 24.49 8.50
CA ALA A 691 8.64 24.84 9.46
C ALA A 691 7.35 24.01 9.30
N VAL A 692 6.95 23.70 8.06
CA VAL A 692 5.79 22.84 7.80
C VAL A 692 6.07 21.41 8.26
N LEU A 693 7.24 20.86 7.94
CA LEU A 693 7.63 19.51 8.36
C LEU A 693 7.68 19.38 9.89
N THR A 694 8.19 20.41 10.58
CA THR A 694 8.16 20.49 12.04
C THR A 694 6.73 20.53 12.58
N ARG A 695 5.85 21.35 11.99
CA ARG A 695 4.44 21.44 12.40
C ARG A 695 3.71 20.09 12.25
N LEU A 696 3.98 19.34 11.18
CA LEU A 696 3.44 17.98 10.99
C LEU A 696 3.94 17.02 12.08
N GLY A 697 5.23 17.09 12.42
CA GLY A 697 5.83 16.30 13.50
C GLY A 697 5.24 16.61 14.88
N VAL A 698 4.98 17.90 15.17
CA VAL A 698 4.33 18.33 16.42
C VAL A 698 2.93 17.73 16.54
N LEU A 699 2.13 17.72 15.46
CA LEU A 699 0.78 17.12 15.48
C LEU A 699 0.83 15.61 15.79
N CYS A 700 1.75 14.88 15.19
CA CYS A 700 1.92 13.46 15.49
C CYS A 700 2.40 13.23 16.94
N ASN A 701 3.30 14.07 17.45
CA ASN A 701 3.80 13.96 18.82
C ASN A 701 2.71 14.27 19.85
N SER A 702 1.92 15.33 19.63
CA SER A 702 0.74 15.66 20.42
C SER A 702 -0.25 14.50 20.45
N PHE A 703 -0.60 13.94 19.29
CA PHE A 703 -1.50 12.79 19.23
C PHE A 703 -1.01 11.59 20.06
N LEU A 704 0.30 11.32 20.02
CA LEU A 704 0.88 10.22 20.78
C LEU A 704 0.76 10.44 22.29
N TRP A 705 1.13 11.62 22.80
CA TRP A 705 1.28 11.88 24.23
C TRP A 705 0.04 12.46 24.93
N ASP A 706 -0.68 13.36 24.27
CA ASP A 706 -1.83 14.06 24.86
C ASP A 706 -3.01 13.09 25.03
N GLN A 707 -3.81 13.22 26.09
CA GLN A 707 -4.98 12.36 26.32
C GLN A 707 -6.16 13.20 26.80
N ASN A 708 -7.38 12.83 26.39
CA ASN A 708 -8.62 13.48 26.81
C ASN A 708 -8.68 15.00 26.57
N GLY A 709 -7.97 15.51 25.56
CA GLY A 709 -7.89 16.96 25.30
C GLY A 709 -6.90 17.70 26.20
N GLU A 710 -6.31 17.03 27.20
CA GLU A 710 -5.32 17.62 28.08
C GLU A 710 -3.90 17.44 27.53
N ARG A 711 -3.14 18.53 27.56
CA ARG A 711 -1.72 18.53 27.24
C ARG A 711 -0.96 17.76 28.31
N ARG A 712 -0.28 16.68 27.91
CA ARG A 712 0.56 15.87 28.81
C ARG A 712 2.03 16.15 28.60
N ILE A 713 2.86 15.54 29.45
CA ILE A 713 4.32 15.56 29.28
C ILE A 713 4.68 14.84 27.98
N HIS A 714 5.30 15.55 27.04
CA HIS A 714 5.87 14.97 25.83
C HIS A 714 7.27 14.44 26.14
N TRP A 715 7.39 13.14 26.36
CA TRP A 715 8.61 12.52 26.87
C TRP A 715 9.79 12.53 25.90
N SER A 716 9.53 12.69 24.60
CA SER A 716 10.56 12.76 23.57
C SER A 716 10.13 13.67 22.40
N SER A 717 11.11 14.21 21.68
CA SER A 717 10.88 14.95 20.45
C SER A 717 10.48 14.01 19.30
N TRP A 718 9.72 14.52 18.33
CA TRP A 718 9.31 13.73 17.16
C TRP A 718 10.50 13.13 16.42
N ASP A 719 11.59 13.88 16.25
CA ASP A 719 12.80 13.42 15.56
C ASP A 719 13.44 12.22 16.29
N ASN A 720 13.44 12.21 17.62
CA ASN A 720 13.94 11.07 18.40
C ASN A 720 13.05 9.82 18.26
N LEU A 721 11.74 10.00 18.09
CA LEU A 721 10.81 8.90 17.88
C LEU A 721 10.90 8.30 16.47
N CYS A 722 11.47 9.03 15.50
CA CYS A 722 11.63 8.60 14.11
C CYS A 722 12.81 7.66 13.86
N PHE A 723 13.66 7.39 14.84
CA PHE A 723 14.69 6.37 14.68
C PHE A 723 14.06 4.97 14.62
N PRO A 724 14.67 4.01 13.89
CA PRO A 724 14.33 2.60 13.98
C PRO A 724 14.24 2.10 15.43
N VAL A 725 13.46 1.04 15.65
CA VAL A 725 13.25 0.51 17.00
C VAL A 725 14.54 -0.02 17.62
N ASP A 726 15.41 -0.61 16.82
CA ASP A 726 16.75 -1.10 17.15
C ASP A 726 17.80 0.03 17.27
N GLU A 727 17.45 1.26 16.89
CA GLU A 727 18.22 2.49 17.14
C GLU A 727 17.61 3.34 18.26
N GLY A 728 16.68 2.74 19.01
CA GLY A 728 16.07 3.32 20.19
C GLY A 728 14.95 4.33 19.93
N GLY A 729 14.47 4.46 18.70
CA GLY A 729 13.24 5.19 18.40
C GLY A 729 12.00 4.32 18.50
N LEU A 730 10.90 4.81 17.93
CA LEU A 730 9.64 4.08 17.79
C LEU A 730 9.37 3.68 16.34
N GLY A 731 10.35 3.82 15.45
CA GLY A 731 10.29 3.49 14.03
C GLY A 731 9.22 4.27 13.26
N PHE A 732 9.01 5.55 13.58
CA PHE A 732 8.29 6.45 12.67
C PHE A 732 9.21 6.89 11.53
N CYS A 733 8.65 7.33 10.40
CA CYS A 733 9.46 7.94 9.35
C CYS A 733 9.47 9.45 9.53
N SER A 734 10.66 10.04 9.63
CA SER A 734 10.83 11.50 9.63
C SER A 734 10.30 12.09 8.32
N PHE A 735 9.44 13.12 8.40
CA PHE A 735 8.93 13.80 7.22
C PHE A 735 10.05 14.45 6.40
N ARG A 736 11.13 14.89 7.06
CA ARG A 736 12.31 15.46 6.41
C ARG A 736 13.09 14.41 5.63
N ASP A 737 13.33 13.25 6.24
CA ASP A 737 14.07 12.17 5.56
C ASP A 737 13.26 11.59 4.42
N MET A 738 11.93 11.47 4.58
CA MET A 738 11.03 11.06 3.51
C MET A 738 10.99 12.06 2.36
N ALA A 739 10.97 13.37 2.62
CA ALA A 739 11.05 14.39 1.57
C ALA A 739 12.34 14.26 0.75
N ARG A 740 13.48 14.00 1.42
CA ARG A 740 14.78 13.73 0.76
C ARG A 740 14.77 12.43 -0.04
N ALA A 741 14.21 11.35 0.51
CA ALA A 741 14.06 10.08 -0.19
C ALA A 741 13.18 10.21 -1.44
N PHE A 742 12.13 11.02 -1.40
CA PHE A 742 11.34 11.35 -2.59
C PHE A 742 12.07 12.24 -3.58
N SER A 743 12.91 13.18 -3.13
CA SER A 743 13.82 13.91 -4.02
C SER A 743 14.78 12.94 -4.72
N ALA A 744 15.30 11.92 -4.02
CA ALA A 744 16.16 10.91 -4.62
C ALA A 744 15.42 10.04 -5.65
N LYS A 745 14.17 9.65 -5.35
CA LYS A 745 13.28 8.99 -6.33
C LYS A 745 13.09 9.85 -7.57
N LEU A 746 12.92 11.16 -7.38
CA LEU A 746 12.72 12.09 -8.48
C LEU A 746 13.97 12.23 -9.35
N TRP A 747 15.15 12.32 -8.73
CA TRP A 747 16.44 12.30 -9.43
C TRP A 747 16.66 10.99 -10.20
N TRP A 748 16.38 9.84 -9.59
CA TRP A 748 16.43 8.54 -10.24
C TRP A 748 15.54 8.48 -11.50
N ARG A 749 14.29 8.94 -11.40
CA ARG A 749 13.35 8.99 -12.54
C ARG A 749 13.82 9.94 -13.65
N PHE A 750 14.38 11.08 -13.25
CA PHE A 750 14.94 12.06 -14.19
C PHE A 750 16.14 11.48 -14.95
N ARG A 751 17.10 10.86 -14.25
CA ARG A 751 18.25 10.18 -14.87
C ARG A 751 17.83 9.03 -15.78
N LEU A 752 16.79 8.27 -15.40
CA LEU A 752 16.28 7.17 -16.23
C LEU A 752 15.69 7.63 -17.57
N GLY A 753 15.17 8.87 -17.66
CA GLY A 753 14.70 9.46 -18.92
C GLY A 753 13.44 8.83 -19.53
N THR A 754 12.70 7.98 -18.81
CA THR A 754 11.58 7.19 -19.38
C THR A 754 10.20 7.86 -19.33
N SER A 755 10.06 9.00 -18.67
CA SER A 755 8.77 9.71 -18.59
C SER A 755 8.77 11.01 -19.37
N VAL A 756 7.58 11.43 -19.82
CA VAL A 756 7.35 12.74 -20.45
C VAL A 756 7.84 13.90 -19.60
N TRP A 757 7.78 13.77 -18.27
CA TRP A 757 8.33 14.76 -17.36
C TRP A 757 9.87 14.81 -17.44
N ALA A 758 10.54 13.64 -17.42
CA ALA A 758 11.99 13.58 -17.50
C ALA A 758 12.47 14.16 -18.84
N GLU A 759 11.86 13.75 -19.96
CA GLU A 759 12.15 14.26 -21.30
C GLU A 759 12.00 15.79 -21.38
N PHE A 760 10.89 16.33 -20.89
CA PHE A 760 10.67 17.78 -20.83
C PHE A 760 11.76 18.50 -20.02
N MET A 761 12.16 17.93 -18.88
CA MET A 761 13.20 18.51 -18.02
C MET A 761 14.60 18.45 -18.67
N HIS A 762 14.92 17.36 -19.37
CA HIS A 762 16.16 17.26 -20.16
C HIS A 762 16.21 18.33 -21.25
N ALA A 763 15.14 18.45 -22.04
CA ALA A 763 15.04 19.47 -23.08
C ALA A 763 15.15 20.90 -22.50
N LYS A 764 14.51 21.16 -21.35
CA LYS A 764 14.46 22.50 -20.74
C LYS A 764 15.74 22.92 -20.01
N TYR A 765 16.44 21.99 -19.36
CA TYR A 765 17.50 22.32 -18.40
C TYR A 765 18.86 21.69 -18.69
N VAL A 766 18.92 20.58 -19.42
CA VAL A 766 20.17 19.85 -19.68
C VAL A 766 20.80 20.29 -20.99
N ASN A 767 20.01 20.54 -22.04
CA ASN A 767 20.48 21.14 -23.30
C ASN A 767 21.76 20.48 -23.88
N GLY A 768 21.80 19.15 -23.88
CA GLY A 768 22.90 18.36 -24.47
C GLY A 768 24.14 18.16 -23.60
N CYS A 769 24.25 18.76 -22.41
CA CYS A 769 25.31 18.40 -21.46
C CYS A 769 24.95 17.15 -20.65
N HIS A 770 25.89 16.58 -19.91
CA HIS A 770 25.55 15.52 -18.96
C HIS A 770 24.64 16.11 -17.85
N PRO A 771 23.60 15.42 -17.37
CA PRO A 771 22.75 15.92 -16.28
C PRO A 771 23.50 16.28 -14.99
N ALA A 772 24.72 15.75 -14.81
CA ALA A 772 25.62 16.16 -13.75
C ALA A 772 26.34 17.51 -14.00
N ASP A 773 26.16 18.18 -15.12
CA ASP A 773 26.78 19.50 -15.34
C ASP A 773 25.75 20.59 -15.60
N ALA A 774 24.49 20.19 -15.76
CA ALA A 774 23.38 21.08 -16.01
C ALA A 774 23.22 22.14 -14.90
N ALA A 775 23.56 23.38 -15.25
CA ALA A 775 23.50 24.57 -14.38
C ALA A 775 22.68 25.69 -15.06
N PRO A 776 21.35 25.55 -15.16
CA PRO A 776 20.52 26.52 -15.85
C PRO A 776 20.47 27.87 -15.11
N VAL A 777 20.46 28.96 -15.86
CA VAL A 777 20.46 30.35 -15.34
C VAL A 777 19.21 30.66 -14.49
N ARG A 778 18.05 30.12 -14.88
CA ARG A 778 16.76 30.34 -14.19
C ARG A 778 16.12 29.02 -13.79
N PRO A 779 16.60 28.37 -12.72
CA PRO A 779 16.10 27.07 -12.30
C PRO A 779 14.71 27.20 -11.66
N SER A 780 13.81 26.27 -11.97
CA SER A 780 12.52 26.15 -11.27
C SER A 780 12.71 25.65 -9.83
N ALA A 781 11.63 25.67 -9.04
CA ALA A 781 11.67 25.07 -7.70
C ALA A 781 11.93 23.55 -7.76
N ILE A 782 11.44 22.86 -8.79
CA ILE A 782 11.66 21.42 -8.99
C ILE A 782 13.12 21.17 -9.37
N TRP A 783 13.70 21.96 -10.28
CA TRP A 783 15.11 21.83 -10.63
C TRP A 783 16.03 22.07 -9.44
N ARG A 784 15.76 23.09 -8.61
CA ARG A 784 16.53 23.32 -7.36
C ARG A 784 16.44 22.13 -6.40
N ARG A 785 15.28 21.46 -6.33
CA ARG A 785 15.11 20.23 -5.53
C ARG A 785 15.98 19.10 -6.06
N LEU A 786 16.08 18.95 -7.38
CA LEU A 786 16.96 17.97 -8.04
C LEU A 786 18.45 18.29 -7.78
N GLN A 787 18.87 19.53 -7.99
CA GLN A 787 20.25 19.97 -7.71
C GLN A 787 20.66 19.72 -6.26
N ALA A 788 19.77 19.98 -5.30
CA ALA A 788 20.07 19.80 -3.88
C ALA A 788 20.28 18.34 -3.47
N ILE A 789 19.59 17.38 -4.11
CA ILE A 789 19.68 15.96 -3.75
C ILE A 789 20.76 15.21 -4.54
N ARG A 790 21.07 15.70 -5.74
CA ARG A 790 21.98 15.07 -6.69
C ARG A 790 23.31 14.59 -6.09
N PRO A 791 24.08 15.38 -5.30
CA PRO A 791 25.38 14.94 -4.78
C PRO A 791 25.31 13.69 -3.90
N MET A 792 24.15 13.44 -3.28
CA MET A 792 23.93 12.28 -2.41
C MET A 792 23.45 11.05 -3.17
N VAL A 793 22.91 11.21 -4.38
CA VAL A 793 22.21 10.15 -5.11
C VAL A 793 23.01 9.67 -6.32
N GLU A 794 23.68 10.57 -7.04
CA GLU A 794 24.49 10.22 -8.21
C GLU A 794 25.56 9.16 -7.90
N PRO A 795 26.27 9.20 -6.75
CA PRO A 795 27.23 8.14 -6.40
C PRO A 795 26.61 6.76 -6.18
N SER A 796 25.29 6.70 -5.98
CA SER A 796 24.55 5.45 -5.77
C SER A 796 23.98 4.85 -7.05
N ILE A 797 24.19 5.52 -8.19
CA ILE A 797 23.75 5.11 -9.52
C ILE A 797 24.93 4.48 -10.27
N ARG A 798 24.69 3.30 -10.86
CA ARG A 798 25.61 2.65 -11.79
C ARG A 798 24.88 2.17 -13.03
N TRP A 799 25.62 1.81 -14.08
CA TRP A 799 25.04 1.34 -15.34
C TRP A 799 25.46 -0.09 -15.66
N CYS A 800 24.49 -0.88 -16.10
CA CYS A 800 24.65 -2.21 -16.64
C CYS A 800 24.56 -2.09 -18.17
N LEU A 801 25.70 -2.27 -18.85
CA LEU A 801 25.90 -1.92 -20.25
C LEU A 801 25.10 -2.81 -21.22
N GLY A 802 24.42 -2.17 -22.16
CA GLY A 802 23.73 -2.75 -23.30
C GLY A 802 24.27 -2.15 -24.60
N ASP A 803 23.51 -1.26 -25.22
CA ASP A 803 23.81 -0.53 -26.45
C ASP A 803 24.84 0.61 -26.26
N GLY A 804 25.23 0.95 -25.03
CA GLY A 804 26.35 1.86 -24.75
C GLY A 804 26.02 3.34 -24.93
N LEU A 805 24.75 3.73 -24.79
CA LEU A 805 24.27 5.12 -24.75
C LEU A 805 24.45 5.73 -23.34
N VAL A 806 25.60 5.47 -22.73
CA VAL A 806 26.02 5.92 -21.40
C VAL A 806 27.25 6.81 -21.56
N ASP A 807 27.37 7.87 -20.76
CA ASP A 807 28.54 8.77 -20.83
C ASP A 807 29.81 8.02 -20.38
N PHE A 808 30.83 8.00 -21.24
CA PHE A 808 32.05 7.24 -21.00
C PHE A 808 32.79 7.72 -19.75
N TRP A 809 32.82 9.03 -19.49
CA TRP A 809 33.64 9.64 -18.44
C TRP A 809 32.88 9.80 -17.12
N LYS A 810 31.62 10.24 -17.19
CA LYS A 810 30.85 10.74 -16.05
C LYS A 810 29.98 9.70 -15.38
N ASP A 811 29.55 8.69 -16.13
CA ASP A 811 28.73 7.62 -15.59
C ASP A 811 29.56 6.46 -15.01
N ARG A 812 29.05 5.84 -13.95
CA ARG A 812 29.71 4.70 -13.29
C ARG A 812 29.29 3.39 -13.93
N TRP A 813 29.99 2.96 -14.97
CA TRP A 813 29.71 1.70 -15.68
C TRP A 813 30.78 0.62 -15.48
N VAL A 814 32.05 1.01 -15.30
CA VAL A 814 33.21 0.09 -15.10
C VAL A 814 33.79 0.14 -13.68
N LEU A 815 34.29 1.29 -13.24
CA LEU A 815 34.97 1.43 -11.94
C LEU A 815 34.04 1.99 -10.85
N HIS A 816 34.43 1.84 -9.58
CA HIS A 816 33.66 2.32 -8.43
C HIS A 816 33.37 3.83 -8.49
N GLU A 817 34.33 4.59 -9.02
CA GLU A 817 34.20 6.01 -9.33
C GLU A 817 34.14 6.23 -10.86
N PRO A 818 33.60 7.37 -11.33
CA PRO A 818 33.60 7.73 -12.76
C PRO A 818 35.03 7.74 -13.35
N LEU A 819 35.16 7.47 -14.64
CA LEU A 819 36.49 7.47 -15.28
C LEU A 819 37.16 8.86 -15.24
N GLU A 820 36.39 9.95 -15.26
CA GLU A 820 36.93 11.31 -15.14
C GLU A 820 37.72 11.55 -13.84
N SER A 821 37.37 10.86 -12.74
CA SER A 821 38.05 11.04 -11.45
C SER A 821 39.26 10.14 -11.29
N VAL A 822 39.37 9.08 -12.10
CA VAL A 822 40.49 8.11 -12.08
C VAL A 822 41.55 8.49 -13.11
N VAL A 823 41.13 8.95 -14.28
CA VAL A 823 42.02 9.28 -15.41
C VAL A 823 42.37 10.76 -15.36
N VAL A 824 43.56 11.07 -14.85
CA VAL A 824 44.07 12.44 -14.72
C VAL A 824 44.41 13.01 -16.10
N ARG A 825 43.52 13.83 -16.65
CA ARG A 825 43.70 14.56 -17.91
C ARG A 825 43.10 15.97 -17.79
N PRO A 826 43.65 16.96 -18.54
CA PRO A 826 43.15 18.34 -18.51
C PRO A 826 41.81 18.53 -19.23
N ASP A 827 41.45 17.62 -20.14
CA ASP A 827 40.19 17.65 -20.89
C ASP A 827 39.58 16.24 -21.00
N HIS A 828 38.26 16.16 -20.84
CA HIS A 828 37.43 14.96 -20.92
C HIS A 828 36.28 15.24 -21.90
N PRO A 829 36.51 15.02 -23.21
CA PRO A 829 35.49 15.24 -24.24
C PRO A 829 34.28 14.31 -24.01
N HIS A 830 33.09 14.77 -24.38
CA HIS A 830 31.89 13.94 -24.27
C HIS A 830 31.97 12.78 -25.26
N PHE A 831 32.01 11.55 -24.72
CA PHE A 831 31.93 10.31 -25.48
C PHE A 831 30.83 9.42 -24.92
N LEU A 832 30.22 8.64 -25.80
CA LEU A 832 29.39 7.51 -25.41
C LEU A 832 30.24 6.23 -25.34
N VAL A 833 29.86 5.32 -24.45
CA VAL A 833 30.51 3.99 -24.36
C VAL A 833 30.43 3.22 -25.69
N SER A 834 29.33 3.38 -26.42
CA SER A 834 29.11 2.79 -27.75
C SER A 834 30.18 3.15 -28.79
N GLU A 835 30.84 4.31 -28.65
CA GLU A 835 31.94 4.71 -29.55
C GLU A 835 33.21 3.88 -29.36
N PHE A 836 33.29 3.08 -28.29
CA PHE A 836 34.40 2.17 -27.99
C PHE A 836 34.00 0.70 -28.18
N ILE A 837 32.83 0.44 -28.76
CA ILE A 837 32.33 -0.91 -29.03
C ILE A 837 32.34 -1.17 -30.54
N THR A 838 32.87 -2.32 -30.93
CA THR A 838 32.90 -2.86 -32.30
C THR A 838 32.05 -4.14 -32.38
N LEU A 839 31.87 -4.69 -33.59
CA LEU A 839 31.19 -5.98 -33.78
C LEU A 839 31.89 -7.14 -33.04
N ASP A 840 33.22 -7.07 -32.88
CA ASP A 840 34.04 -8.11 -32.30
C ASP A 840 34.36 -7.89 -30.80
N GLY A 841 33.83 -6.81 -30.19
CA GLY A 841 34.08 -6.47 -28.79
C GLY A 841 34.54 -5.02 -28.59
N TRP A 842 35.36 -4.78 -27.56
CA TRP A 842 35.91 -3.45 -27.27
C TRP A 842 36.95 -3.02 -28.32
N ASP A 843 36.97 -1.74 -28.69
CA ASP A 843 38.01 -1.14 -29.54
C ASP A 843 39.26 -0.83 -28.69
N ASP A 844 40.15 -1.82 -28.58
CA ASP A 844 41.37 -1.72 -27.78
C ASP A 844 42.29 -0.57 -28.23
N LEU A 845 42.39 -0.33 -29.55
CA LEU A 845 43.25 0.72 -30.11
C LEU A 845 42.73 2.11 -29.75
N ARG A 846 41.41 2.31 -29.82
CA ARG A 846 40.77 3.57 -29.42
C ARG A 846 40.84 3.76 -27.91
N LEU A 847 40.59 2.73 -27.12
CA LEU A 847 40.70 2.80 -25.65
C LEU A 847 42.11 3.23 -25.20
N ALA A 848 43.15 2.66 -25.82
CA ALA A 848 44.55 2.98 -25.50
C ALA A 848 44.94 4.45 -25.75
N GLN A 849 44.19 5.19 -26.57
CA GLN A 849 44.41 6.63 -26.79
C GLN A 849 43.87 7.50 -25.64
N TRP A 850 42.91 6.97 -24.89
CA TRP A 850 42.13 7.75 -23.92
C TRP A 850 42.38 7.34 -22.47
N VAL A 851 42.58 6.06 -22.18
CA VAL A 851 42.68 5.51 -20.82
C VAL A 851 43.95 4.66 -20.62
N PRO A 852 44.52 4.60 -19.40
CA PRO A 852 45.72 3.82 -19.11
C PRO A 852 45.44 2.31 -19.10
N SER A 853 46.49 1.49 -19.28
CA SER A 853 46.41 0.03 -19.44
C SER A 853 45.64 -0.70 -18.33
N PHE A 854 45.78 -0.27 -17.07
CA PHE A 854 45.04 -0.88 -15.95
C PHE A 854 43.52 -0.64 -16.03
N VAL A 855 43.08 0.47 -16.64
CA VAL A 855 41.65 0.77 -16.88
C VAL A 855 41.16 -0.03 -18.08
N ILE A 856 41.98 -0.15 -19.14
CA ILE A 856 41.65 -0.97 -20.32
C ILE A 856 41.30 -2.39 -19.88
N GLN A 857 42.10 -2.99 -19.00
CA GLN A 857 41.83 -4.34 -18.52
C GLN A 857 40.46 -4.44 -17.82
N ALA A 858 40.13 -3.50 -16.92
CA ALA A 858 38.83 -3.47 -16.26
C ALA A 858 37.65 -3.27 -17.23
N ILE A 859 37.84 -2.46 -18.29
CA ILE A 859 36.85 -2.26 -19.35
C ILE A 859 36.64 -3.57 -20.12
N LYS A 860 37.72 -4.26 -20.51
CA LYS A 860 37.66 -5.55 -21.22
C LYS A 860 36.94 -6.62 -20.41
N ASP A 861 37.13 -6.61 -19.11
CA ASP A 861 36.45 -7.54 -18.19
C ASP A 861 34.97 -7.18 -17.95
N THR A 862 34.52 -5.99 -18.35
CA THR A 862 33.13 -5.56 -18.19
C THR A 862 32.27 -6.13 -19.33
N PRO A 863 31.32 -7.03 -19.03
CA PRO A 863 30.44 -7.59 -20.05
C PRO A 863 29.36 -6.58 -20.47
N PHE A 864 28.98 -6.63 -21.74
CA PHE A 864 27.87 -5.89 -22.33
C PHE A 864 27.11 -6.77 -23.33
N ASP A 865 25.95 -6.29 -23.78
CA ASP A 865 25.12 -6.93 -24.81
C ASP A 865 24.42 -5.84 -25.64
N VAL A 866 24.94 -5.56 -26.83
CA VAL A 866 24.44 -4.49 -27.72
C VAL A 866 23.01 -4.73 -28.23
N SER A 867 22.48 -5.96 -28.10
CA SER A 867 21.08 -6.25 -28.43
C SER A 867 20.11 -5.73 -27.36
N GLN A 868 20.61 -5.40 -26.17
CA GLN A 868 19.84 -4.91 -25.04
C GLN A 868 20.09 -3.42 -24.80
N LYS A 869 19.13 -2.76 -24.15
CA LYS A 869 19.33 -1.38 -23.68
C LYS A 869 20.15 -1.32 -22.40
N ASP A 870 20.91 -0.24 -22.24
CA ASP A 870 21.52 0.12 -20.97
C ASP A 870 20.48 0.16 -19.83
N ARG A 871 20.87 -0.32 -18.64
CA ARG A 871 19.99 -0.25 -17.45
C ARG A 871 20.71 0.36 -16.26
N MET A 872 20.03 1.31 -15.63
CA MET A 872 20.47 1.92 -14.39
C MET A 872 20.29 0.96 -13.20
N VAL A 873 21.33 0.85 -12.36
CA VAL A 873 21.42 -0.03 -11.19
C VAL A 873 21.55 0.83 -9.94
N TRP A 874 20.66 0.61 -8.97
CA TRP A 874 20.71 1.20 -7.64
C TRP A 874 21.59 0.36 -6.72
N LEU A 875 22.72 0.94 -6.28
CA LEU A 875 23.75 0.20 -5.53
C LEU A 875 23.24 -0.38 -4.20
N HIS A 876 22.28 0.29 -3.56
CA HIS A 876 21.77 -0.07 -2.23
C HIS A 876 20.57 -1.03 -2.28
N SER A 877 20.40 -1.76 -3.38
CA SER A 877 19.39 -2.80 -3.52
C SER A 877 20.03 -4.09 -4.03
N PRO A 878 19.76 -5.25 -3.41
CA PRO A 878 20.22 -6.55 -3.92
C PRO A 878 19.73 -6.86 -5.35
N THR A 879 18.57 -6.32 -5.71
CA THR A 879 17.97 -6.47 -7.06
C THR A 879 18.40 -5.37 -8.02
N GLY A 880 19.28 -4.44 -7.60
CA GLY A 880 19.60 -3.26 -8.41
C GLY A 880 18.43 -2.30 -8.66
N CYS A 881 17.21 -2.63 -8.23
CA CYS A 881 16.04 -1.77 -8.41
C CYS A 881 15.99 -0.69 -7.33
N PHE A 882 15.69 0.55 -7.74
CA PHE A 882 15.47 1.65 -6.81
C PHE A 882 14.21 1.43 -5.97
N SER A 883 14.31 1.68 -4.67
CA SER A 883 13.14 1.80 -3.79
C SER A 883 13.26 3.02 -2.89
N VAL A 884 12.13 3.63 -2.53
CA VAL A 884 12.12 4.74 -1.56
C VAL A 884 12.65 4.28 -0.20
N LYS A 885 12.41 3.02 0.17
CA LYS A 885 12.92 2.43 1.41
C LYS A 885 14.44 2.38 1.44
N SER A 886 15.08 1.87 0.38
CA SER A 886 16.55 1.84 0.28
C SER A 886 17.14 3.24 0.20
N ALA A 887 16.49 4.18 -0.51
CA ALA A 887 16.94 5.57 -0.53
C ALA A 887 16.81 6.26 0.83
N TRP A 888 15.71 6.04 1.55
CA TRP A 888 15.53 6.52 2.92
C TRP A 888 16.61 5.97 3.85
N GLU A 889 16.92 4.68 3.77
CA GLU A 889 17.94 4.04 4.60
C GLU A 889 19.34 4.64 4.37
N VAL A 890 19.63 5.13 3.15
CA VAL A 890 20.90 5.81 2.83
C VAL A 890 20.91 7.26 3.32
N LEU A 891 19.78 7.97 3.22
CA LEU A 891 19.71 9.42 3.44
C LEU A 891 19.36 9.82 4.88
N ARG A 892 18.73 8.93 5.65
CA ARG A 892 18.29 9.21 7.02
C ARG A 892 19.46 9.41 7.96
N GLN A 893 19.19 10.08 9.07
CA GLN A 893 20.11 10.06 10.20
C GLN A 893 20.12 8.66 10.84
N LYS A 894 21.32 8.16 11.18
CA LYS A 894 21.49 6.86 11.85
C LYS A 894 22.03 7.03 13.25
N ARG A 895 21.63 6.15 14.16
CA ARG A 895 22.25 5.91 15.47
C ARG A 895 22.90 4.55 15.50
N GLN A 896 23.71 4.31 16.52
CA GLN A 896 24.26 2.99 16.77
C GLN A 896 23.14 2.00 17.12
N TYR A 897 23.29 0.77 16.62
CA TYR A 897 22.41 -0.34 16.96
C TYR A 897 22.46 -0.62 18.47
N SER A 898 21.27 -0.75 19.07
CA SER A 898 21.08 -1.10 20.47
C SER A 898 20.50 -2.50 20.55
N LEU A 899 21.32 -3.45 21.02
CA LEU A 899 20.87 -4.82 21.27
C LEU A 899 19.59 -4.81 22.10
N VAL A 900 19.60 -4.13 23.25
CA VAL A 900 18.45 -4.10 24.19
C VAL A 900 17.19 -3.59 23.52
N ASP A 901 17.25 -2.49 22.77
CA ASP A 901 16.06 -1.94 22.12
C ASP A 901 15.50 -2.88 21.05
N SER A 902 16.36 -3.63 20.35
CA SER A 902 15.93 -4.63 19.37
C SER A 902 15.15 -5.80 19.98
N LEU A 903 15.35 -6.08 21.29
CA LEU A 903 14.70 -7.19 22.01
C LEU A 903 13.29 -6.83 22.50
N LEU A 904 12.94 -5.54 22.59
CA LEU A 904 11.68 -5.10 23.23
C LEU A 904 10.43 -5.44 22.43
N TRP A 905 10.57 -5.69 21.13
CA TRP A 905 9.47 -5.72 20.15
C TRP A 905 9.20 -7.14 19.62
N SER A 906 8.84 -8.04 20.52
CA SER A 906 8.40 -9.39 20.13
C SER A 906 7.04 -9.37 19.43
N SER A 907 6.90 -10.19 18.40
CA SER A 907 5.65 -10.41 17.67
C SER A 907 4.59 -11.17 18.48
N VAL A 908 5.01 -11.82 19.57
CA VAL A 908 4.14 -12.59 20.48
C VAL A 908 3.40 -11.66 21.45
N LEU A 909 3.99 -10.52 21.78
CA LEU A 909 3.48 -9.63 22.81
C LEU A 909 2.61 -8.49 22.24
N PRO A 910 1.56 -8.05 22.97
CA PRO A 910 0.83 -6.82 22.64
C PRO A 910 1.73 -5.59 22.61
N MET A 911 1.52 -4.70 21.62
CA MET A 911 2.37 -3.53 21.39
C MET A 911 2.45 -2.57 22.59
N LYS A 912 1.38 -2.50 23.41
CA LYS A 912 1.36 -1.71 24.65
C LYS A 912 2.43 -2.13 25.67
N MET A 913 2.77 -3.43 25.74
CA MET A 913 3.80 -3.96 26.65
C MET A 913 5.20 -3.57 26.19
N SER A 914 5.49 -3.74 24.89
CA SER A 914 6.74 -3.29 24.28
C SER A 914 6.94 -1.78 24.42
N PHE A 915 5.89 -0.99 24.22
CA PHE A 915 5.93 0.46 24.41
C PHE A 915 6.25 0.85 25.86
N LEU A 916 5.68 0.14 26.85
CA LEU A 916 6.05 0.34 28.25
C LEU A 916 7.53 0.02 28.50
N ALA A 917 8.02 -1.14 28.04
CA ALA A 917 9.42 -1.51 28.22
C ALA A 917 10.37 -0.49 27.55
N TRP A 918 10.01 0.03 26.37
CA TRP A 918 10.74 1.11 25.71
C TRP A 918 10.80 2.38 26.56
N ARG A 919 9.72 2.72 27.28
CA ARG A 919 9.70 3.83 28.26
C ARG A 919 10.56 3.53 29.49
N VAL A 920 10.55 2.30 29.99
CA VAL A 920 11.40 1.87 31.12
C VAL A 920 12.88 2.08 30.76
N MET A 921 13.31 1.68 29.56
CA MET A 921 14.72 1.83 29.13
C MET A 921 15.19 3.30 29.08
N ARG A 922 14.28 4.26 29.00
CA ARG A 922 14.56 5.70 28.86
C ARG A 922 14.21 6.52 30.08
N ASN A 923 13.77 5.88 31.16
CA ASN A 923 13.18 6.54 32.32
C ASN A 923 12.04 7.52 31.95
N PHE A 924 11.16 7.10 31.03
CA PHE A 924 10.03 7.89 30.54
C PHE A 924 8.73 7.61 31.30
N LEU A 925 8.83 7.30 32.59
CA LEU A 925 7.68 6.96 33.44
C LEU A 925 7.44 8.06 34.47
N PRO A 926 6.17 8.34 34.82
CA PRO A 926 5.80 9.33 35.85
C PRO A 926 5.99 8.74 37.25
N LEU A 927 7.24 8.44 37.59
CA LEU A 927 7.68 8.07 38.94
C LEU A 927 8.00 9.34 39.73
N ASP A 928 7.80 9.34 41.04
CA ASP A 928 7.96 10.54 41.87
C ASP A 928 9.33 11.22 41.68
N VAL A 929 10.41 10.44 41.67
CA VAL A 929 11.78 10.96 41.42
C VAL A 929 11.90 11.61 40.05
N THR A 930 11.26 11.03 39.03
CA THR A 930 11.30 11.54 37.65
C THR A 930 10.40 12.76 37.43
N LEU A 931 9.30 12.85 38.18
CA LEU A 931 8.42 14.02 38.19
C LEU A 931 9.12 15.19 38.90
N ARG A 932 9.77 14.95 40.05
CA ARG A 932 10.58 15.95 40.77
C ARG A 932 11.71 16.50 39.89
N SER A 933 12.44 15.63 39.19
CA SER A 933 13.51 16.08 38.27
C SER A 933 12.99 16.91 37.08
N ARG A 934 11.68 16.97 36.87
CA ARG A 934 11.02 17.77 35.83
C ARG A 934 10.23 18.96 36.39
N GLY A 935 10.49 19.33 37.64
CA GLY A 935 9.92 20.53 38.26
C GLY A 935 8.54 20.34 38.88
N LEU A 936 8.05 19.09 39.04
CA LEU A 936 6.81 18.80 39.77
C LEU A 936 7.13 18.42 41.21
N SER A 937 6.80 19.29 42.16
CA SER A 937 6.98 19.02 43.58
C SER A 937 5.96 17.99 44.08
N CYS A 938 6.42 16.80 44.43
CA CYS A 938 5.60 15.75 45.05
C CYS A 938 6.41 14.96 46.10
N PRO A 939 5.78 14.48 47.18
CA PRO A 939 6.41 13.51 48.07
C PRO A 939 6.74 12.24 47.30
N SER A 940 7.86 11.59 47.63
CA SER A 940 8.30 10.36 46.99
C SER A 940 8.30 9.23 48.01
N ARG A 941 7.44 8.23 47.78
CA ARG A 941 7.41 7.01 48.60
C ARG A 941 6.85 5.88 47.74
N CYS A 942 7.61 4.78 47.63
CA CYS A 942 7.17 3.63 46.86
C CYS A 942 5.93 3.01 47.51
N GLY A 943 4.82 2.96 46.77
CA GLY A 943 3.60 2.35 47.28
C GLY A 943 3.63 0.82 47.41
N CYS A 944 4.65 0.14 46.86
CA CYS A 944 4.78 -1.31 46.98
C CYS A 944 5.48 -1.77 48.26
N CYS A 945 6.31 -0.92 48.89
CA CYS A 945 7.04 -1.26 50.11
C CYS A 945 6.89 -0.21 51.22
N TYR A 946 6.50 1.01 50.88
CA TYR A 946 6.41 2.17 51.76
C TYR A 946 7.72 2.54 52.49
N LEU A 947 8.89 2.09 52.03
CA LEU A 947 10.17 2.32 52.71
C LEU A 947 11.11 3.27 51.98
N GLU A 948 11.22 3.14 50.67
CA GLU A 948 12.16 3.92 49.86
C GLU A 948 11.45 4.89 48.91
N GLU A 949 12.22 5.79 48.31
CA GLU A 949 11.74 6.68 47.25
C GLU A 949 11.29 5.90 46.01
N GLU A 950 10.30 6.43 45.30
CA GLU A 950 9.79 5.81 44.09
C GLU A 950 10.68 6.15 42.88
N ASP A 951 11.77 5.40 42.73
CA ASP A 951 12.65 5.45 41.55
C ASP A 951 12.47 4.24 40.61
N LEU A 952 13.04 4.33 39.40
CA LEU A 952 12.88 3.32 38.36
C LEU A 952 13.47 1.96 38.74
N LEU A 953 14.64 1.92 39.35
CA LEU A 953 15.26 0.66 39.75
C LEU A 953 14.55 0.07 40.96
N HIS A 954 14.07 0.87 41.89
CA HIS A 954 13.30 0.41 43.03
C HIS A 954 12.01 -0.28 42.56
N VAL A 955 11.22 0.37 41.69
CA VAL A 955 9.94 -0.19 41.21
C VAL A 955 10.13 -1.42 40.33
N PHE A 956 11.17 -1.45 39.48
CA PHE A 956 11.31 -2.51 38.47
C PHE A 956 12.36 -3.58 38.79
N PHE A 957 13.22 -3.42 39.79
CA PHE A 957 14.30 -4.38 40.03
C PHE A 957 14.68 -4.59 41.50
N LYS A 958 15.08 -3.53 42.22
CA LYS A 958 15.67 -3.60 43.56
C LYS A 958 14.65 -3.69 44.69
N GLY A 959 13.45 -3.15 44.50
CA GLY A 959 12.43 -3.13 45.55
C GLY A 959 12.02 -4.55 45.99
N PRO A 960 11.49 -4.73 47.22
CA PRO A 960 11.22 -6.06 47.79
C PRO A 960 10.31 -6.93 46.91
N VAL A 961 9.26 -6.34 46.32
CA VAL A 961 8.34 -7.04 45.42
C VAL A 961 9.05 -7.40 44.10
N ALA A 962 9.74 -6.44 43.49
CA ALA A 962 10.38 -6.64 42.18
C ALA A 962 11.51 -7.67 42.25
N SER A 963 12.38 -7.59 43.26
CA SER A 963 13.52 -8.49 43.44
C SER A 963 13.06 -9.94 43.64
N GLU A 964 11.99 -10.16 44.42
CA GLU A 964 11.39 -11.48 44.62
C GLU A 964 10.75 -12.04 43.34
N VAL A 965 10.07 -11.19 42.54
CA VAL A 965 9.51 -11.59 41.24
C VAL A 965 10.63 -12.02 40.29
N TRP A 966 11.70 -11.24 40.16
CA TRP A 966 12.84 -11.62 39.31
C TRP A 966 13.55 -12.88 39.78
N ARG A 967 13.70 -13.06 41.10
CA ARG A 967 14.31 -14.26 41.69
C ARG A 967 13.52 -15.51 41.30
N ARG A 968 12.20 -15.49 41.45
CA ARG A 968 11.34 -16.64 41.10
C ARG A 968 11.26 -16.87 39.60
N MET A 969 11.14 -15.81 38.80
CA MET A 969 11.08 -15.92 37.35
C MET A 969 12.39 -16.46 36.77
N SER A 970 13.56 -15.97 37.21
CA SER A 970 14.86 -16.51 36.74
C SER A 970 15.09 -17.95 37.20
N ALA A 971 14.70 -18.29 38.44
CA ALA A 971 14.78 -19.65 38.95
C ALA A 971 13.97 -20.66 38.10
N ARG A 972 12.81 -20.26 37.57
CA ARG A 972 12.00 -21.08 36.66
C ARG A 972 12.74 -21.47 35.37
N PHE A 973 13.67 -20.64 34.91
CA PHE A 973 14.52 -20.91 33.74
C PHE A 973 15.90 -21.47 34.13
N GLY A 974 16.08 -21.88 35.37
CA GLY A 974 17.30 -22.54 35.84
C GLY A 974 18.53 -21.64 35.95
N PHE A 975 18.35 -20.33 36.12
CA PHE A 975 19.48 -19.40 36.31
C PHE A 975 19.22 -18.40 37.44
N ARG A 976 20.30 -17.82 37.98
CA ARG A 976 20.21 -16.69 38.92
C ARG A 976 20.56 -15.41 38.20
N LEU A 977 19.71 -14.40 38.34
CA LEU A 977 19.95 -13.10 37.74
C LEU A 977 21.15 -12.42 38.45
N PRO A 978 22.18 -11.94 37.72
CA PRO A 978 23.34 -11.30 38.31
C PRO A 978 22.98 -9.92 38.87
N ASN A 979 23.89 -9.34 39.67
CA ASN A 979 23.76 -7.96 40.13
C ASN A 979 23.77 -6.99 38.94
N CYS A 980 22.59 -6.52 38.56
CA CYS A 980 22.39 -5.62 37.44
C CYS A 980 22.49 -4.16 37.91
N LEU A 981 23.26 -3.34 37.19
CA LEU A 981 23.38 -1.90 37.45
C LEU A 981 22.15 -1.12 36.96
N GLY A 982 21.37 -1.69 36.04
CA GLY A 982 20.11 -1.14 35.61
C GLY A 982 19.25 -2.09 34.77
N MET A 983 18.11 -1.61 34.31
CA MET A 983 17.17 -2.45 33.55
C MET A 983 17.76 -2.97 32.23
N ALA A 984 18.62 -2.21 31.56
CA ALA A 984 19.32 -2.69 30.36
C ALA A 984 20.22 -3.91 30.61
N SER A 985 20.86 -4.00 31.79
CA SER A 985 21.62 -5.18 32.19
C SER A 985 20.73 -6.38 32.52
N VAL A 986 19.51 -6.15 33.06
CA VAL A 986 18.53 -7.22 33.29
C VAL A 986 18.13 -7.87 31.96
N PHE A 987 17.75 -7.05 30.97
CA PHE A 987 17.38 -7.54 29.64
C PHE A 987 18.52 -8.30 28.95
N LYS A 988 19.76 -7.79 29.04
CA LYS A 988 20.95 -8.50 28.53
C LYS A 988 21.19 -9.82 29.25
N ALA A 989 21.07 -9.87 30.57
CA ALA A 989 21.27 -11.08 31.34
C ALA A 989 20.29 -12.19 30.93
N TRP A 990 19.00 -11.84 30.74
CA TRP A 990 17.99 -12.77 30.24
C TRP A 990 18.22 -13.20 28.78
N TYR A 991 18.76 -12.31 27.94
CA TYR A 991 19.08 -12.64 26.56
C TYR A 991 20.22 -13.67 26.47
N TRP A 992 21.30 -13.47 27.22
CA TRP A 992 22.49 -14.33 27.18
C TRP A 992 22.31 -15.70 27.83
N THR A 993 21.21 -15.91 28.57
CA THR A 993 20.90 -17.23 29.14
C THR A 993 20.13 -18.12 28.17
N ALA A 994 19.70 -17.64 27.00
CA ALA A 994 19.08 -18.47 25.98
C ALA A 994 20.15 -19.18 25.12
N ALA A 995 19.98 -20.48 24.87
CA ALA A 995 20.91 -21.24 24.04
C ALA A 995 20.88 -20.79 22.57
N ILE A 996 19.69 -20.46 22.06
CA ILE A 996 19.48 -19.93 20.70
C ILE A 996 18.63 -18.65 20.82
N PRO A 997 19.26 -17.51 21.16
CA PRO A 997 18.54 -16.28 21.44
C PRO A 997 17.90 -15.72 20.17
N SER A 998 16.66 -15.28 20.30
CA SER A 998 15.96 -14.50 19.28
C SER A 998 15.02 -13.51 19.96
N LYS A 999 14.63 -12.43 19.28
CA LYS A 999 13.69 -11.44 19.85
C LYS A 999 12.34 -12.03 20.29
N ASP A 1000 11.95 -13.16 19.70
CA ASP A 1000 10.68 -13.86 19.98
C ASP A 1000 10.86 -15.07 20.91
N HIS A 1001 12.08 -15.27 21.44
CA HIS A 1001 12.36 -16.32 22.40
C HIS A 1001 11.77 -16.00 23.78
N ILE A 1002 11.25 -17.01 24.49
CA ILE A 1002 10.57 -16.85 25.79
C ILE A 1002 11.43 -16.10 26.80
N ARG A 1003 12.70 -16.48 26.95
CA ARG A 1003 13.65 -15.79 27.86
C ARG A 1003 13.87 -14.32 27.45
N THR A 1004 13.79 -14.00 26.16
CA THR A 1004 14.08 -12.65 25.65
C THR A 1004 12.94 -11.68 25.87
N PHE A 1005 11.68 -12.12 25.70
CA PHE A 1005 10.53 -11.26 25.93
C PHE A 1005 9.99 -11.33 27.37
N MET A 1006 10.40 -12.30 28.19
CA MET A 1006 10.00 -12.41 29.60
C MET A 1006 10.23 -11.11 30.40
N PRO A 1007 11.37 -10.41 30.26
CA PRO A 1007 11.56 -9.14 30.96
C PRO A 1007 10.53 -8.06 30.62
N VAL A 1008 10.01 -8.05 29.39
CA VAL A 1008 8.94 -7.13 28.96
C VAL A 1008 7.65 -7.44 29.72
N VAL A 1009 7.30 -8.73 29.83
CA VAL A 1009 6.10 -9.21 30.54
C VAL A 1009 6.19 -8.87 32.03
N VAL A 1010 7.31 -9.17 32.68
CA VAL A 1010 7.52 -8.88 34.11
C VAL A 1010 7.41 -7.38 34.38
N CYS A 1011 8.05 -6.54 33.55
CA CYS A 1011 7.95 -5.09 33.67
C CYS A 1011 6.50 -4.59 33.54
N TRP A 1012 5.69 -5.18 32.65
CA TRP A 1012 4.29 -4.82 32.52
C TRP A 1012 3.49 -5.07 33.80
N PHE A 1013 3.65 -6.23 34.40
CA PHE A 1013 2.89 -6.58 35.60
C PHE A 1013 3.39 -5.88 36.87
N LEU A 1014 4.69 -5.59 36.99
CA LEU A 1014 5.21 -4.71 38.05
C LEU A 1014 4.64 -3.28 37.93
N TRP A 1015 4.59 -2.73 36.72
CA TRP A 1015 3.97 -1.42 36.48
C TRP A 1015 2.47 -1.42 36.75
N SER A 1016 1.77 -2.49 36.38
CA SER A 1016 0.34 -2.68 36.66
C SER A 1016 0.08 -2.69 38.17
N ALA A 1017 0.84 -3.50 38.92
CA ALA A 1017 0.74 -3.61 40.37
C ALA A 1017 0.95 -2.26 41.06
N ARG A 1018 2.02 -1.54 40.69
CA ARG A 1018 2.28 -0.18 41.19
C ARG A 1018 1.11 0.77 40.92
N ASN A 1019 0.56 0.77 39.71
CA ASN A 1019 -0.54 1.69 39.37
C ASN A 1019 -1.84 1.35 40.11
N GLN A 1020 -2.11 0.07 40.33
CA GLN A 1020 -3.29 -0.33 41.10
C GLN A 1020 -3.17 0.09 42.56
N GLU A 1021 -1.99 -0.05 43.15
CA GLU A 1021 -1.75 0.47 44.49
C GLU A 1021 -1.93 1.99 44.51
N ARG A 1022 -1.26 2.72 43.61
CA ARG A 1022 -1.25 4.19 43.66
C ARG A 1022 -2.60 4.84 43.39
N PHE A 1023 -3.39 4.28 42.47
CA PHE A 1023 -4.64 4.89 42.03
C PHE A 1023 -5.89 4.20 42.58
N ARG A 1024 -5.77 3.01 43.17
CA ARG A 1024 -6.91 2.25 43.73
C ARG A 1024 -6.69 1.78 45.17
N GLY A 1025 -5.52 2.02 45.77
CA GLY A 1025 -5.18 1.59 47.13
C GLY A 1025 -5.09 0.06 47.28
N ILE A 1026 -5.03 -0.69 46.18
CA ILE A 1026 -4.97 -2.15 46.21
C ILE A 1026 -3.51 -2.55 46.40
N HIS A 1027 -3.16 -3.15 47.54
CA HIS A 1027 -1.79 -3.60 47.79
C HIS A 1027 -1.47 -4.91 47.03
N TRP A 1028 -0.25 -4.99 46.47
CA TRP A 1028 0.21 -6.12 45.67
C TRP A 1028 1.48 -6.76 46.25
N GLY A 1029 1.42 -8.06 46.54
CA GLY A 1029 2.59 -8.89 46.85
C GLY A 1029 3.19 -9.53 45.61
N SER A 1030 4.42 -10.05 45.73
CA SER A 1030 5.14 -10.73 44.64
C SER A 1030 4.38 -11.94 44.09
N ASP A 1031 3.69 -12.71 44.93
CA ASP A 1031 2.90 -13.88 44.51
C ASP A 1031 1.78 -13.53 43.51
N LYS A 1032 1.08 -12.41 43.74
CA LYS A 1032 0.01 -11.95 42.83
C LYS A 1032 0.56 -11.51 41.49
N VAL A 1033 1.69 -10.78 41.48
CA VAL A 1033 2.35 -10.37 40.23
C VAL A 1033 2.75 -11.58 39.39
N ILE A 1034 3.30 -12.62 40.03
CA ILE A 1034 3.67 -13.88 39.37
C ILE A 1034 2.44 -14.59 38.81
N CYS A 1035 1.36 -14.68 39.59
CA CYS A 1035 0.10 -15.28 39.15
C CYS A 1035 -0.47 -14.60 37.89
N GLU A 1036 -0.39 -13.27 37.80
CA GLU A 1036 -0.83 -12.52 36.61
C GLU A 1036 0.10 -12.75 35.40
N VAL A 1037 1.42 -12.83 35.62
CA VAL A 1037 2.37 -13.21 34.56
C VAL A 1037 2.00 -14.60 34.03
N ASP A 1038 1.74 -15.57 34.91
CA ASP A 1038 1.38 -16.93 34.53
C ASP A 1038 0.07 -16.99 33.75
N HIS A 1039 -1.00 -16.34 34.25
CA HIS A 1039 -2.28 -16.27 33.53
C HIS A 1039 -2.11 -15.66 32.14
N PHE A 1040 -1.28 -14.62 32.01
CA PHE A 1040 -1.02 -14.01 30.72
C PHE A 1040 -0.31 -14.98 29.75
N LEU A 1041 0.72 -15.69 30.21
CA LEU A 1041 1.43 -16.68 29.41
C LEU A 1041 0.53 -17.87 29.02
N GLU A 1042 -0.33 -18.33 29.93
CA GLU A 1042 -1.35 -19.34 29.63
C GLU A 1042 -2.36 -18.84 28.59
N GLY A 1043 -2.77 -17.58 28.68
CA GLY A 1043 -3.61 -16.93 27.68
C GLY A 1043 -2.97 -16.92 26.28
N LEU A 1044 -1.66 -16.63 26.19
CA LEU A 1044 -0.92 -16.70 24.91
C LEU A 1044 -0.90 -18.12 24.34
N GLY A 1045 -0.73 -19.13 25.21
CA GLY A 1045 -0.81 -20.54 24.84
C GLY A 1045 -2.19 -20.94 24.29
N LYS A 1046 -3.26 -20.64 25.04
CA LYS A 1046 -4.66 -20.88 24.65
C LYS A 1046 -5.04 -20.18 23.34
N ALA A 1047 -4.41 -19.03 23.04
CA ALA A 1047 -4.58 -18.30 21.79
C ALA A 1047 -3.71 -18.82 20.62
N ASN A 1048 -2.97 -19.91 20.79
CA ASN A 1048 -2.05 -20.50 19.81
C ASN A 1048 -0.96 -19.50 19.32
N LEU A 1049 -0.54 -18.57 20.17
CA LEU A 1049 0.51 -17.60 19.86
C LEU A 1049 1.91 -18.15 20.16
N PHE A 1050 2.02 -19.16 21.04
CA PHE A 1050 3.28 -19.87 21.25
C PHE A 1050 3.57 -20.90 20.17
N ARG A 1051 4.85 -21.00 19.82
CA ARG A 1051 5.41 -21.98 18.90
C ARG A 1051 6.61 -22.64 19.58
N ARG A 1052 6.91 -23.90 19.24
CA ARG A 1052 8.11 -24.58 19.77
C ARG A 1052 9.40 -23.79 19.54
N SER A 1053 9.48 -23.04 18.44
CA SER A 1053 10.63 -22.17 18.14
C SER A 1053 10.89 -21.08 19.18
N HIS A 1054 9.89 -20.68 19.97
CA HIS A 1054 10.05 -19.70 21.05
C HIS A 1054 10.76 -20.30 22.29
N PHE A 1055 10.91 -21.62 22.35
CA PHE A 1055 11.52 -22.39 23.45
C PHE A 1055 12.76 -23.18 23.00
N ASN A 1056 13.42 -22.73 21.93
CA ASN A 1056 14.60 -23.43 21.41
C ASN A 1056 15.75 -23.44 22.44
N GLY A 1057 16.08 -24.63 22.96
CA GLY A 1057 17.05 -24.80 24.05
C GLY A 1057 16.45 -24.76 25.46
N ASP A 1058 15.12 -24.56 25.57
CA ASP A 1058 14.32 -24.54 26.79
C ASP A 1058 13.28 -25.67 26.78
N VAL A 1059 13.71 -26.88 26.42
CA VAL A 1059 12.81 -28.03 26.26
C VAL A 1059 12.18 -28.51 27.56
N ASP A 1060 12.86 -28.25 28.69
CA ASP A 1060 12.39 -28.61 30.04
C ASP A 1060 11.53 -27.50 30.67
N CYS A 1061 11.30 -26.39 29.95
CA CYS A 1061 10.45 -25.31 30.43
C CYS A 1061 8.99 -25.78 30.51
N ASP A 1062 8.39 -25.67 31.69
CA ASP A 1062 7.01 -26.06 31.95
C ASP A 1062 5.99 -25.32 31.05
N LEU A 1063 6.31 -24.11 30.60
CA LEU A 1063 5.49 -23.34 29.64
C LEU A 1063 5.42 -23.97 28.24
N LEU A 1064 6.35 -24.86 27.87
CA LEU A 1064 6.31 -25.55 26.57
C LEU A 1064 5.04 -26.41 26.42
N ARG A 1065 4.47 -26.89 27.53
CA ARG A 1065 3.20 -27.63 27.55
C ARG A 1065 2.01 -26.84 26.99
N LEU A 1066 2.13 -25.51 26.96
CA LEU A 1066 1.11 -24.61 26.43
C LEU A 1066 1.15 -24.50 24.89
N VAL A 1067 2.13 -25.12 24.23
CA VAL A 1067 2.19 -25.22 22.77
C VAL A 1067 1.32 -26.39 22.31
N THR A 1068 0.13 -26.07 21.81
CA THR A 1068 -0.86 -27.04 21.31
C THR A 1068 -0.61 -27.46 19.85
N THR A 1069 0.29 -26.76 19.13
CA THR A 1069 0.57 -27.06 17.73
C THR A 1069 1.46 -28.30 17.61
N PRO A 1070 1.04 -29.34 16.86
CA PRO A 1070 1.85 -30.53 16.68
C PRO A 1070 3.18 -30.17 15.99
N PRO A 1071 4.29 -30.84 16.33
CA PRO A 1071 5.55 -30.65 15.64
C PRO A 1071 5.37 -30.94 14.15
N ARG A 1072 5.88 -30.06 13.29
CA ARG A 1072 6.02 -30.40 11.88
C ARG A 1072 6.94 -31.60 11.80
N ARG A 1073 6.41 -32.73 11.34
CA ARG A 1073 7.21 -33.93 11.13
C ARG A 1073 8.24 -33.61 10.06
N ARG A 1074 9.53 -33.81 10.39
CA ARG A 1074 10.58 -33.79 9.38
C ARG A 1074 10.56 -35.15 8.71
N ILE A 1075 10.17 -35.18 7.45
CA ILE A 1075 10.14 -36.41 6.67
C ILE A 1075 11.46 -36.48 5.91
N PRO A 1076 12.20 -37.61 5.98
CA PRO A 1076 13.36 -37.81 5.14
C PRO A 1076 12.88 -37.91 3.69
N ARG A 1077 13.37 -37.03 2.83
CA ARG A 1077 13.19 -37.10 1.39
C ARG A 1077 14.50 -37.58 0.78
N ALA A 1078 14.41 -38.69 0.04
CA ALA A 1078 15.48 -39.11 -0.85
C ALA A 1078 15.66 -38.05 -1.95
N VAL A 1079 16.88 -37.56 -2.10
CA VAL A 1079 17.28 -36.54 -3.08
C VAL A 1079 18.39 -37.15 -3.91
N MET A 1080 18.17 -37.28 -5.21
CA MET A 1080 19.09 -37.91 -6.14
C MET A 1080 19.24 -37.06 -7.39
N TRP A 1081 20.41 -37.12 -8.01
CA TRP A 1081 20.60 -36.52 -9.32
C TRP A 1081 19.86 -37.35 -10.37
N GLU A 1082 19.08 -36.68 -11.22
CA GLU A 1082 18.33 -37.32 -12.30
C GLU A 1082 19.10 -37.19 -13.62
N LYS A 1083 19.18 -38.28 -14.39
CA LYS A 1083 19.82 -38.25 -15.71
C LYS A 1083 19.02 -37.38 -16.68
N PRO A 1084 19.67 -36.65 -17.61
CA PRO A 1084 18.94 -35.98 -18.67
C PRO A 1084 18.25 -36.99 -19.61
N PRO A 1085 17.16 -36.59 -20.29
CA PRO A 1085 16.53 -37.41 -21.33
C PRO A 1085 17.50 -37.83 -22.45
N PHE A 1086 17.16 -38.89 -23.17
CA PHE A 1086 17.97 -39.42 -24.27
C PHE A 1086 18.36 -38.33 -25.27
N GLY A 1087 19.65 -38.28 -25.62
CA GLY A 1087 20.20 -37.31 -26.56
C GLY A 1087 20.45 -35.90 -26.01
N LEU A 1088 20.12 -35.63 -24.73
CA LEU A 1088 20.33 -34.31 -24.12
C LEU A 1088 21.56 -34.29 -23.20
N LEU A 1089 22.14 -33.10 -23.08
CA LEU A 1089 23.25 -32.80 -22.17
C LEU A 1089 22.76 -31.99 -20.98
N LYS A 1090 23.32 -32.27 -19.79
CA LYS A 1090 23.05 -31.54 -18.56
C LYS A 1090 24.32 -30.94 -17.98
N LEU A 1091 24.29 -29.63 -17.70
CA LEU A 1091 25.34 -28.89 -16.99
C LEU A 1091 24.94 -28.74 -15.51
N ASN A 1092 25.83 -29.14 -14.61
CA ASN A 1092 25.74 -28.83 -13.19
C ASN A 1092 26.89 -27.90 -12.80
N SER A 1093 26.62 -26.82 -12.07
CA SER A 1093 27.66 -25.92 -11.56
C SER A 1093 27.41 -25.51 -10.10
N ASP A 1094 28.48 -25.12 -9.42
CA ASP A 1094 28.47 -24.65 -8.03
C ASP A 1094 29.65 -23.70 -7.77
N ALA A 1095 29.62 -22.97 -6.65
CA ALA A 1095 30.69 -22.11 -6.18
C ALA A 1095 30.91 -22.16 -4.67
N SER A 1096 32.16 -21.99 -4.25
CA SER A 1096 32.60 -21.95 -2.86
C SER A 1096 33.36 -20.64 -2.59
N VAL A 1097 33.06 -19.99 -1.47
CA VAL A 1097 33.77 -18.78 -1.00
C VAL A 1097 34.39 -19.08 0.36
N LYS A 1098 35.73 -19.11 0.41
CA LYS A 1098 36.50 -19.34 1.65
C LYS A 1098 37.48 -18.18 1.87
N HIS A 1099 37.42 -17.58 3.06
CA HIS A 1099 38.24 -16.42 3.44
C HIS A 1099 38.19 -15.26 2.42
N GLY A 1100 37.03 -15.02 1.80
CA GLY A 1100 36.84 -13.96 0.80
C GLY A 1100 37.16 -14.37 -0.64
N ARG A 1101 37.90 -15.46 -0.87
CA ARG A 1101 38.20 -15.96 -2.21
C ARG A 1101 37.12 -16.89 -2.74
N ALA A 1102 36.63 -16.56 -3.93
CA ALA A 1102 35.62 -17.26 -4.69
C ALA A 1102 36.25 -18.24 -5.68
N THR A 1103 35.67 -19.43 -5.70
CA THR A 1103 36.04 -20.55 -6.57
C THR A 1103 34.78 -21.19 -7.10
N GLY A 1104 34.83 -21.81 -8.27
CA GLY A 1104 33.67 -22.50 -8.83
C GLY A 1104 34.06 -23.73 -9.63
N GLY A 1105 33.11 -24.64 -9.73
CA GLY A 1105 33.27 -25.92 -10.40
C GLY A 1105 32.00 -26.35 -11.09
N GLY A 1106 32.14 -27.18 -12.10
CA GLY A 1106 31.01 -27.71 -12.82
C GLY A 1106 31.38 -28.82 -13.79
N LEU A 1107 30.37 -29.51 -14.30
CA LEU A 1107 30.54 -30.63 -15.20
C LEU A 1107 29.33 -30.82 -16.11
N VAL A 1108 29.60 -31.31 -17.32
CA VAL A 1108 28.58 -31.67 -18.30
C VAL A 1108 28.48 -33.19 -18.41
N ARG A 1109 27.24 -33.70 -18.41
CA ARG A 1109 26.94 -35.13 -18.47
C ARG A 1109 25.87 -35.44 -19.51
N ASP A 1110 25.96 -36.63 -20.10
CA ASP A 1110 24.97 -37.16 -21.05
C ASP A 1110 23.82 -37.94 -20.37
N TYR A 1111 22.92 -38.48 -21.19
CA TYR A 1111 21.76 -39.28 -20.75
C TYR A 1111 22.14 -40.60 -20.05
N GLN A 1112 23.37 -41.09 -20.20
CA GLN A 1112 23.86 -42.26 -19.47
C GLN A 1112 24.44 -41.86 -18.10
N GLY A 1113 24.64 -40.56 -17.86
CA GLY A 1113 25.34 -40.02 -16.70
C GLY A 1113 26.86 -40.00 -16.87
N LYS A 1114 27.36 -40.22 -18.09
CA LYS A 1114 28.79 -40.18 -18.40
C LYS A 1114 29.23 -38.72 -18.48
N MET A 1115 30.37 -38.41 -17.87
CA MET A 1115 31.00 -37.09 -17.96
C MET A 1115 31.49 -36.85 -19.39
N ILE A 1116 31.17 -35.67 -19.93
CA ILE A 1116 31.70 -35.16 -21.20
C ILE A 1116 32.95 -34.32 -20.91
N PHE A 1117 32.84 -33.36 -20.01
CA PHE A 1117 33.97 -32.62 -19.44
C PHE A 1117 33.59 -32.06 -18.05
N ALA A 1118 34.59 -31.64 -17.29
CA ALA A 1118 34.41 -30.88 -16.05
C ALA A 1118 35.41 -29.74 -15.95
N PHE A 1119 35.16 -28.78 -15.06
CA PHE A 1119 36.01 -27.64 -14.86
C PHE A 1119 36.09 -27.20 -13.40
N TYR A 1120 37.15 -26.45 -13.12
CA TYR A 1120 37.39 -25.66 -11.93
C TYR A 1120 37.97 -24.29 -12.30
N LYS A 1121 37.57 -23.25 -11.58
CA LYS A 1121 38.09 -21.90 -11.77
C LYS A 1121 38.10 -21.09 -10.48
N GLU A 1122 39.22 -20.43 -10.20
CA GLU A 1122 39.34 -19.36 -9.20
C GLU A 1122 38.87 -18.03 -9.80
N PHE A 1123 38.02 -17.29 -9.07
CA PHE A 1123 37.44 -16.02 -9.52
C PHE A 1123 37.96 -14.80 -8.74
N GLY A 1124 38.67 -14.98 -7.62
CA GLY A 1124 39.16 -13.87 -6.79
C GLY A 1124 38.16 -13.43 -5.72
N ASP A 1125 38.15 -12.15 -5.33
CA ASP A 1125 37.36 -11.67 -4.19
C ASP A 1125 35.91 -11.32 -4.58
N TYR A 1126 34.99 -12.28 -4.38
CA TYR A 1126 33.56 -12.13 -4.67
C TYR A 1126 32.69 -12.71 -3.56
N ASN A 1127 31.45 -12.23 -3.44
CA ASN A 1127 30.49 -12.86 -2.53
C ASN A 1127 29.91 -14.15 -3.11
N VAL A 1128 29.21 -14.94 -2.28
CA VAL A 1128 28.69 -16.27 -2.64
C VAL A 1128 27.84 -16.24 -3.91
N LEU A 1129 26.88 -15.31 -4.01
CA LEU A 1129 25.96 -15.26 -5.14
C LEU A 1129 26.65 -14.79 -6.44
N GLU A 1130 27.65 -13.91 -6.32
CA GLU A 1130 28.50 -13.51 -7.44
C GLU A 1130 29.35 -14.68 -7.94
N ALA A 1131 29.94 -15.44 -7.02
CA ALA A 1131 30.72 -16.62 -7.33
C ALA A 1131 29.88 -17.70 -8.05
N GLU A 1132 28.68 -17.99 -7.56
CA GLU A 1132 27.74 -18.93 -8.18
C GLU A 1132 27.39 -18.50 -9.62
N GLY A 1133 27.14 -17.20 -9.82
CA GLY A 1133 26.88 -16.65 -11.14
C GLY A 1133 28.08 -16.79 -12.08
N LEU A 1134 29.29 -16.44 -11.63
CA LEU A 1134 30.51 -16.55 -12.41
C LEU A 1134 30.86 -18.00 -12.77
N ALA A 1135 30.66 -18.93 -11.85
CA ALA A 1135 30.85 -20.37 -12.08
C ALA A 1135 29.93 -20.90 -13.18
N LEU A 1136 28.63 -20.55 -13.10
CA LEU A 1136 27.66 -20.92 -14.13
C LEU A 1136 28.00 -20.30 -15.49
N LEU A 1137 28.32 -18.99 -15.52
CA LEU A 1137 28.70 -18.29 -16.75
C LEU A 1137 29.90 -18.95 -17.42
N PHE A 1138 30.94 -19.27 -16.65
CA PHE A 1138 32.14 -19.93 -17.17
C PHE A 1138 31.80 -21.31 -17.76
N GLY A 1139 30.98 -22.11 -17.07
CA GLY A 1139 30.52 -23.41 -17.58
C GLY A 1139 29.74 -23.33 -18.89
N LEU A 1140 28.85 -22.35 -19.02
CA LEU A 1140 28.09 -22.10 -20.26
C LEU A 1140 28.98 -21.61 -21.40
N GLN A 1141 29.94 -20.74 -21.11
CA GLN A 1141 30.92 -20.27 -22.11
C GLN A 1141 31.79 -21.42 -22.63
N LEU A 1142 32.25 -22.29 -21.74
CA LEU A 1142 33.05 -23.45 -22.11
C LEU A 1142 32.25 -24.44 -22.97
N CYS A 1143 30.95 -24.61 -22.68
CA CYS A 1143 30.04 -25.36 -23.57
C CYS A 1143 29.98 -24.74 -24.97
N SER A 1144 29.79 -23.40 -25.04
CA SER A 1144 29.74 -22.67 -26.32
C SER A 1144 31.02 -22.83 -27.13
N GLN A 1145 32.19 -22.68 -26.49
CA GLN A 1145 33.51 -22.81 -27.12
C GLN A 1145 33.76 -24.21 -27.66
N ARG A 1146 33.27 -25.23 -26.96
CA ARG A 1146 33.39 -26.65 -27.36
C ARG A 1146 32.29 -27.10 -28.32
N GLY A 1147 31.40 -26.20 -28.76
CA GLY A 1147 30.27 -26.54 -29.65
C GLY A 1147 29.19 -27.42 -28.99
N LEU A 1148 29.16 -27.50 -27.66
CA LEU A 1148 28.21 -28.30 -26.89
C LEU A 1148 27.02 -27.43 -26.46
N ARG A 1149 25.81 -27.98 -26.58
CA ARG A 1149 24.56 -27.28 -26.23
C ARG A 1149 23.82 -28.01 -25.11
N PRO A 1150 24.08 -27.69 -23.83
CA PRO A 1150 23.34 -28.28 -22.73
C PRO A 1150 21.88 -27.81 -22.75
N SER A 1151 20.93 -28.74 -22.83
CA SER A 1151 19.50 -28.40 -22.78
C SER A 1151 18.98 -28.24 -21.35
N LEU A 1152 19.71 -28.78 -20.37
CA LEU A 1152 19.35 -28.72 -18.96
C LEU A 1152 20.52 -28.14 -18.16
N VAL A 1153 20.22 -27.19 -17.29
CA VAL A 1153 21.19 -26.54 -16.41
C VAL A 1153 20.68 -26.61 -14.98
N GLU A 1154 21.51 -27.07 -14.06
CA GLU A 1154 21.17 -27.24 -12.65
C GLU A 1154 22.21 -26.57 -11.76
N VAL A 1155 21.73 -25.77 -10.81
CA VAL A 1155 22.54 -25.15 -9.76
C VAL A 1155 21.82 -25.30 -8.43
N ASP A 1156 22.56 -25.30 -7.32
CA ASP A 1156 21.98 -25.44 -5.98
C ASP A 1156 21.54 -24.11 -5.35
N SER A 1157 21.93 -23.00 -5.97
CA SER A 1157 21.49 -21.66 -5.60
C SER A 1157 20.09 -21.34 -6.11
N LYS A 1158 19.10 -21.49 -5.21
CA LYS A 1158 17.73 -21.05 -5.49
C LYS A 1158 17.65 -19.56 -5.82
N ALA A 1159 18.51 -18.75 -5.18
CA ALA A 1159 18.57 -17.31 -5.41
C ALA A 1159 19.04 -16.99 -6.84
N LEU A 1160 20.08 -17.67 -7.33
CA LEU A 1160 20.57 -17.51 -8.70
C LEU A 1160 19.51 -17.92 -9.73
N VAL A 1161 18.88 -19.09 -9.55
CA VAL A 1161 17.80 -19.56 -10.44
C VAL A 1161 16.65 -18.56 -10.49
N GLN A 1162 16.21 -18.07 -9.33
CA GLN A 1162 15.16 -17.05 -9.26
C GLN A 1162 15.57 -15.76 -9.98
N LEU A 1163 16.82 -15.30 -9.83
CA LEU A 1163 17.30 -14.12 -10.56
C LEU A 1163 17.34 -14.37 -12.07
N VAL A 1164 17.84 -15.50 -12.54
CA VAL A 1164 17.91 -15.83 -13.98
C VAL A 1164 16.50 -15.90 -14.56
N VAL A 1165 15.60 -16.67 -13.95
CA VAL A 1165 14.22 -16.93 -14.43
C VAL A 1165 13.31 -15.71 -14.32
N SER A 1166 13.43 -14.90 -13.26
CA SER A 1166 12.52 -13.75 -13.05
C SER A 1166 12.78 -12.57 -13.99
N GLY A 1167 13.92 -12.54 -14.68
CA GLY A 1167 14.30 -11.40 -15.53
C GLY A 1167 14.64 -10.11 -14.79
N VAL A 1168 14.62 -10.11 -13.45
CA VAL A 1168 14.94 -8.94 -12.62
C VAL A 1168 16.42 -8.56 -12.76
N LEU A 1169 16.73 -7.28 -12.61
CA LEU A 1169 18.11 -6.82 -12.53
C LEU A 1169 18.76 -7.35 -11.24
N ALA A 1170 20.08 -7.53 -11.22
CA ALA A 1170 20.80 -7.82 -9.98
C ALA A 1170 21.64 -6.60 -9.56
N LYS A 1171 22.22 -6.67 -8.37
CA LYS A 1171 23.25 -5.72 -7.96
C LYS A 1171 24.43 -5.80 -8.93
N TRP A 1172 25.09 -4.67 -9.16
CA TRP A 1172 26.36 -4.63 -9.89
C TRP A 1172 27.46 -5.29 -9.03
N PRO A 1173 28.36 -6.12 -9.60
CA PRO A 1173 28.51 -6.44 -11.03
C PRO A 1173 27.72 -7.68 -11.49
N LEU A 1174 27.00 -8.39 -10.62
CA LEU A 1174 26.27 -9.62 -10.98
C LEU A 1174 25.25 -9.43 -12.12
N CYS A 1175 24.60 -8.27 -12.24
CA CYS A 1175 23.64 -7.98 -13.33
C CYS A 1175 24.22 -8.24 -14.73
N ASN A 1176 25.49 -7.91 -14.90
CA ASN A 1176 26.28 -8.02 -16.10
C ASN A 1176 26.55 -9.50 -16.45
N CYS A 1177 26.88 -10.31 -15.43
CA CYS A 1177 27.02 -11.76 -15.53
C CYS A 1177 25.69 -12.45 -15.90
N LEU A 1178 24.59 -12.08 -15.24
CA LEU A 1178 23.27 -12.68 -15.49
C LEU A 1178 22.74 -12.45 -16.90
N ARG A 1179 23.03 -11.30 -17.53
CA ARG A 1179 22.64 -11.06 -18.93
C ARG A 1179 23.28 -12.07 -19.88
N LYS A 1180 24.60 -12.28 -19.74
CA LYS A 1180 25.33 -13.27 -20.55
C LYS A 1180 24.82 -14.69 -20.31
N ILE A 1181 24.54 -15.05 -19.05
CA ILE A 1181 23.93 -16.35 -18.71
C ILE A 1181 22.61 -16.54 -19.46
N ARG A 1182 21.71 -15.56 -19.41
CA ARG A 1182 20.40 -15.64 -20.10
C ARG A 1182 20.57 -15.77 -21.61
N GLY A 1183 21.43 -14.97 -22.23
CA GLY A 1183 21.69 -15.05 -23.67
C GLY A 1183 22.25 -16.41 -24.10
N LEU A 1184 23.17 -17.00 -23.32
CA LEU A 1184 23.68 -18.35 -23.58
C LEU A 1184 22.59 -19.41 -23.41
N LEU A 1185 21.77 -19.33 -22.35
CA LEU A 1185 20.65 -20.25 -22.14
C LEU A 1185 19.63 -20.19 -23.29
N GLU A 1186 19.28 -18.99 -23.75
CA GLU A 1186 18.39 -18.80 -24.90
C GLU A 1186 19.00 -19.37 -26.19
N GLY A 1187 20.28 -19.09 -26.46
CA GLY A 1187 21.01 -19.64 -27.61
C GLY A 1187 21.12 -21.17 -27.61
N PHE A 1188 21.14 -21.79 -26.44
CA PHE A 1188 21.12 -23.25 -26.28
C PHE A 1188 19.71 -23.84 -26.23
N SER A 1189 18.66 -23.02 -26.17
CA SER A 1189 17.30 -23.45 -25.83
C SER A 1189 17.26 -24.27 -24.52
N ALA A 1190 18.05 -23.83 -23.54
CA ALA A 1190 18.28 -24.52 -22.28
C ALA A 1190 17.35 -24.05 -21.16
N THR A 1191 16.89 -24.97 -20.32
CA THR A 1191 16.17 -24.62 -19.08
C THR A 1191 17.10 -24.69 -17.88
N ILE A 1192 16.99 -23.70 -16.98
CA ILE A 1192 17.68 -23.70 -15.68
C ILE A 1192 16.74 -24.11 -14.55
N ALA A 1193 17.19 -24.99 -13.67
CA ALA A 1193 16.44 -25.45 -12.50
C ALA A 1193 17.29 -25.45 -11.23
N HIS A 1194 16.62 -25.27 -10.09
CA HIS A 1194 17.26 -25.46 -8.79
C HIS A 1194 17.29 -26.95 -8.45
N VAL A 1195 18.47 -27.45 -8.13
CA VAL A 1195 18.68 -28.79 -7.57
C VAL A 1195 19.11 -28.67 -6.11
N PHE A 1196 18.84 -29.67 -5.29
CA PHE A 1196 19.38 -29.66 -3.93
C PHE A 1196 20.87 -30.01 -3.94
N ARG A 1197 21.65 -29.42 -3.03
CA ARG A 1197 23.10 -29.67 -2.91
C ARG A 1197 23.48 -31.15 -2.87
N GLU A 1198 22.66 -31.99 -2.22
CA GLU A 1198 22.86 -33.44 -2.18
C GLU A 1198 22.86 -34.09 -3.58
N ALA A 1199 22.10 -33.54 -4.53
CA ALA A 1199 22.07 -33.95 -5.94
C ALA A 1199 22.96 -33.08 -6.86
N ASN A 1200 23.72 -32.12 -6.30
CA ASN A 1200 24.73 -31.31 -7.00
C ASN A 1200 26.16 -31.63 -6.52
N SER A 1201 26.34 -32.75 -5.81
CA SER A 1201 27.55 -33.01 -5.01
C SER A 1201 28.85 -33.03 -5.81
N ALA A 1202 28.81 -33.45 -7.09
CA ALA A 1202 29.99 -33.44 -7.95
C ALA A 1202 30.47 -32.02 -8.27
N ALA A 1203 29.55 -31.08 -8.55
CA ALA A 1203 29.88 -29.68 -8.82
C ALA A 1203 30.35 -28.96 -7.54
N ASP A 1204 29.69 -29.21 -6.41
CA ASP A 1204 30.06 -28.69 -5.08
C ASP A 1204 31.50 -29.09 -4.70
N ARG A 1205 31.84 -30.38 -4.86
CA ARG A 1205 33.19 -30.89 -4.58
C ARG A 1205 34.25 -30.35 -5.53
N LEU A 1206 33.88 -30.09 -6.78
CA LEU A 1206 34.78 -29.41 -7.73
C LEU A 1206 35.03 -27.97 -7.29
N ALA A 1207 33.98 -27.24 -6.91
CA ALA A 1207 34.13 -25.87 -6.42
C ALA A 1207 35.01 -25.81 -5.16
N ASP A 1208 35.01 -26.84 -4.31
CA ASP A 1208 35.76 -26.85 -3.04
C ASP A 1208 37.23 -27.28 -3.12
N MET A 1209 37.78 -27.50 -4.33
CA MET A 1209 39.15 -28.03 -4.50
C MET A 1209 40.27 -27.09 -4.04
N GLY A 1210 40.05 -25.77 -4.06
CA GLY A 1210 41.05 -24.78 -3.63
C GLY A 1210 42.33 -24.73 -4.47
N ALA A 1211 42.31 -25.19 -5.73
CA ALA A 1211 43.42 -25.03 -6.67
C ALA A 1211 43.56 -23.57 -7.15
N ILE A 1212 44.71 -23.20 -7.71
CA ILE A 1212 44.95 -21.83 -8.22
C ILE A 1212 44.67 -21.81 -9.73
N GLY A 1213 43.96 -20.80 -10.20
CA GLY A 1213 43.71 -20.59 -11.64
C GLY A 1213 42.55 -21.41 -12.21
N VAL A 1214 42.72 -21.94 -13.43
CA VAL A 1214 41.69 -22.69 -14.18
C VAL A 1214 42.18 -24.12 -14.44
N THR A 1215 41.31 -25.11 -14.27
CA THR A 1215 41.60 -26.51 -14.61
C THR A 1215 40.40 -27.10 -15.35
N GLU A 1216 40.64 -27.67 -16.52
CA GLU A 1216 39.64 -28.38 -17.31
C GLU A 1216 39.99 -29.87 -17.32
N TYR A 1217 38.97 -30.72 -17.18
CA TYR A 1217 39.10 -32.17 -17.14
C TYR A 1217 38.32 -32.74 -18.32
N ASP A 1218 39.03 -33.36 -19.27
CA ASP A 1218 38.43 -33.95 -20.46
C ASP A 1218 38.14 -35.44 -20.27
N GLN A 1219 38.88 -36.10 -19.38
CA GLN A 1219 38.70 -37.53 -19.09
C GLN A 1219 38.26 -37.76 -17.64
N PHE A 1220 37.38 -38.74 -17.45
CA PHE A 1220 36.87 -39.09 -16.13
C PHE A 1220 37.98 -39.47 -15.13
N GLN A 1221 39.08 -40.03 -15.61
CA GLN A 1221 40.23 -40.45 -14.82
C GLN A 1221 41.02 -39.26 -14.26
N GLU A 1222 40.96 -38.08 -14.89
CA GLU A 1222 41.66 -36.88 -14.48
C GLU A 1222 41.00 -36.21 -13.27
N LEU A 1223 39.71 -36.49 -13.05
CA LEU A 1223 38.97 -35.97 -11.90
C LEU A 1223 39.58 -36.43 -10.56
N PRO A 1224 39.57 -35.57 -9.53
CA PRO A 1224 39.94 -35.97 -8.17
C PRO A 1224 39.09 -37.15 -7.68
N ALA A 1225 39.69 -38.01 -6.85
CA ALA A 1225 39.02 -39.23 -6.37
C ALA A 1225 37.66 -38.96 -5.71
N ILE A 1226 37.55 -37.87 -4.94
CA ILE A 1226 36.30 -37.48 -4.27
C ILE A 1226 35.20 -37.03 -5.24
N VAL A 1227 35.57 -36.43 -6.38
CA VAL A 1227 34.63 -36.03 -7.44
C VAL A 1227 34.23 -37.24 -8.27
N ARG A 1228 35.17 -38.13 -8.63
CA ARG A 1228 34.89 -39.40 -9.32
C ARG A 1228 33.86 -40.23 -8.55
N ALA A 1229 34.00 -40.31 -7.23
CA ALA A 1229 33.03 -41.00 -6.38
C ALA A 1229 31.62 -40.41 -6.51
N SER A 1230 31.47 -39.09 -6.46
CA SER A 1230 30.17 -38.42 -6.63
C SER A 1230 29.56 -38.66 -8.01
N VAL A 1231 30.35 -38.55 -9.08
CA VAL A 1231 29.86 -38.79 -10.45
C VAL A 1231 29.38 -40.24 -10.62
N VAL A 1232 30.07 -41.22 -10.03
CA VAL A 1232 29.64 -42.63 -10.06
C VAL A 1232 28.34 -42.83 -9.28
N LEU A 1233 28.20 -42.22 -8.09
CA LEU A 1233 26.97 -42.29 -7.29
C LEU A 1233 25.78 -41.66 -8.04
N ASP A 1234 25.97 -40.50 -8.65
CA ASP A 1234 24.98 -39.82 -9.48
C ASP A 1234 24.57 -40.67 -10.68
N SER A 1235 25.54 -41.29 -11.38
CA SER A 1235 25.28 -42.17 -12.54
C SER A 1235 24.49 -43.44 -12.20
N ARG A 1236 24.56 -43.87 -10.93
CA ARG A 1236 23.79 -45.00 -10.37
C ARG A 1236 22.53 -44.56 -9.66
N SER A 1237 22.21 -43.25 -9.69
CA SER A 1237 21.00 -42.71 -9.08
C SER A 1237 20.90 -43.05 -7.58
N VAL A 1238 22.02 -42.97 -6.86
CA VAL A 1238 22.06 -43.19 -5.42
C VAL A 1238 21.55 -41.94 -4.68
N PRO A 1239 20.50 -42.04 -3.85
CA PRO A 1239 19.94 -40.89 -3.17
C PRO A 1239 20.74 -40.47 -1.93
N GLY A 1240 20.92 -39.16 -1.75
CA GLY A 1240 21.17 -38.52 -0.47
C GLY A 1240 19.87 -38.33 0.34
N VAL A 1241 20.00 -38.01 1.63
CA VAL A 1241 18.84 -37.81 2.52
C VAL A 1241 18.74 -36.36 2.94
N ARG A 1242 17.59 -35.73 2.63
CA ARG A 1242 17.27 -34.37 3.08
C ARG A 1242 16.03 -34.37 3.97
N TRP A 1243 16.09 -33.69 5.10
CA TRP A 1243 14.96 -33.59 6.03
C TRP A 1243 14.07 -32.38 5.69
N ILE A 1244 12.81 -32.63 5.31
CA ILE A 1244 11.85 -31.58 4.90
C ILE A 1244 10.68 -31.51 5.89
N SER A 1245 10.19 -30.30 6.19
CA SER A 1245 9.03 -30.10 7.06
C SER A 1245 7.72 -30.33 6.31
N GLU A 1246 6.79 -31.11 6.89
CA GLU A 1246 5.45 -31.36 6.36
C GLU A 1246 4.69 -30.04 6.04
N GLY A 1247 4.21 -29.89 4.79
CA GLY A 1247 3.39 -28.75 4.33
C GLY A 1247 4.13 -27.53 3.74
N VAL A 1248 5.32 -27.70 3.17
CA VAL A 1248 6.06 -26.66 2.41
C VAL A 1248 6.16 -27.05 0.94
#